data_AF-A0A662QWA7-F1
#
_entry.id   AF-A0A662QWA7-F1
#
_cell.length_a   1.000
_cell.length_b   1.000
_cell.length_c   1.000
_cell.angle_alpha   90.00
_cell.angle_beta   90.00
_cell.angle_gamma   90.00
#
_symmetry.space_group_name_H-M   'P 1'
#
loop_
_entity.id
_entity.type
_entity.pdbx_description
1 polymer ?
#
loop_
_entity_poly.entity_id
_entity_poly.type
_entity_poly.pdbx_seq_one_letter_code
_entity_poly.pdbx_strand_id
1 'polypeptide(L)'
;MPPFLKKPTKPAISILTTILITLLLLSHPALSITQEIKDPANIEELTVKITQHGKILIPEGKLEWVKINLTFPKDNTNQELTTTEKYTQDKLGNNILTIKKDNPRNIITYSAESIVTIKERRTLHIPETYTIPDNIKIYLKPAKNIQSTAPEIKALAKELTKDSKTDFERIAKLATWVHENIEYKLSLGTESKDALWTLKNKVGTCDEFSSLFIALARASGYPTRYISGHAYGKDGWEKHAFADVYIGRWIPVDPTWNEVGNLDATHIQLATKEDNIVKNEIQAYGTKIGEMTWAEDETEIEILAISEKQKQKDYQLLKSSDKLEMGEEAIILLKFTPKEYKVIKLDLEPCISPTPIVEIDEKEKSIMLEPDKQKTAYWKIKISENLKKNTQYTCPLTLNSRLLTTRSINLTINTLTTRKTDQITIDAKIDKKDLTLAETQTIKINIEKTQGTNPITIGIIHENEHIEKTFTLKPGETDKLTHTFTPDQPGKHEIIIYSSTGQVKTLKYNVGETKDIYINKIETPRYAKTNEEIPVTTHIKNNRTTSQTIKFTQTFEDKEDIISTKIEKEKTIKTTISSSTIGDKKISFHLTGQNIDSKTTRNIRIYEKPQIEITHKYHYDTTTATVAIETKKDTAKEITITLNKITKKITEPKKKSTLDFELPIGTHTATINYTDLAGNKYTKTETITIKEQTIIEKIISFIKQLIQKITG
;
A
#
# COMPACT_ATOMS: atom_id res chain seq x y z
N MET A 1 -10.59 -30.93 29.93
CA MET A 1 -11.27 -32.08 29.29
C MET A 1 -12.57 -31.57 28.64
N PRO A 2 -12.94 -32.07 27.45
CA PRO A 2 -13.68 -31.35 26.40
C PRO A 2 -15.10 -31.95 26.18
N PRO A 3 -15.91 -31.56 25.16
CA PRO A 3 -15.67 -31.82 23.71
C PRO A 3 -15.92 -30.59 22.80
N PHE A 4 -14.99 -30.20 21.92
CA PHE A 4 -14.86 -30.59 20.49
C PHE A 4 -16.13 -30.46 19.62
N LEU A 5 -16.19 -29.37 18.84
CA LEU A 5 -17.10 -29.19 17.71
C LEU A 5 -16.35 -29.28 16.37
N LYS A 6 -16.94 -30.05 15.47
CA LYS A 6 -16.39 -30.63 14.24
C LYS A 6 -16.21 -29.61 13.11
N LYS A 7 -15.16 -29.83 12.31
CA LYS A 7 -14.98 -29.27 10.96
C LYS A 7 -16.10 -29.73 10.00
N PRO A 8 -16.49 -28.92 9.00
CA PRO A 8 -17.45 -29.33 7.99
C PRO A 8 -16.82 -30.33 7.01
N THR A 9 -17.57 -31.39 6.73
CA THR A 9 -17.29 -32.45 5.76
C THR A 9 -17.53 -31.96 4.33
N LYS A 10 -16.54 -32.13 3.44
CA LYS A 10 -16.72 -32.01 1.98
C LYS A 10 -17.64 -33.15 1.48
N PRO A 11 -18.52 -32.91 0.49
CA PRO A 11 -19.33 -33.98 -0.08
C PRO A 11 -18.44 -34.87 -0.98
N ALA A 12 -18.66 -36.18 -0.87
CA ALA A 12 -18.10 -37.18 -1.76
C ALA A 12 -18.75 -37.04 -3.14
N ILE A 13 -17.94 -36.76 -4.17
CA ILE A 13 -18.34 -36.89 -5.57
C ILE A 13 -17.42 -37.93 -6.21
N SER A 14 -18.01 -39.11 -6.39
CA SER A 14 -17.85 -40.05 -7.50
C SER A 14 -16.44 -40.35 -8.02
N ILE A 15 -15.96 -41.54 -7.64
CA ILE A 15 -14.86 -42.29 -8.25
C ILE A 15 -15.30 -42.69 -9.67
N LEU A 16 -15.03 -41.86 -10.68
CA LEU A 16 -15.22 -42.20 -12.09
C LEU A 16 -14.49 -41.20 -13.02
N THR A 17 -13.18 -41.01 -12.82
CA THR A 17 -12.30 -40.29 -13.77
C THR A 17 -10.86 -40.80 -13.79
N THR A 18 -10.55 -41.92 -13.13
CA THR A 18 -9.17 -42.45 -13.00
C THR A 18 -8.80 -43.51 -14.05
N ILE A 19 -9.64 -43.72 -15.07
CA ILE A 19 -9.39 -44.67 -16.17
C ILE A 19 -9.70 -43.97 -17.50
N LEU A 20 -9.02 -42.86 -17.79
CA LEU A 20 -8.93 -42.31 -19.17
C LEU A 20 -7.67 -41.49 -19.43
N ILE A 21 -6.66 -41.55 -18.55
CA ILE A 21 -5.38 -40.80 -18.71
C ILE A 21 -4.17 -41.74 -18.88
N THR A 22 -4.36 -43.06 -18.74
CA THR A 22 -3.31 -44.07 -18.98
C THR A 22 -3.25 -44.59 -20.43
N LEU A 23 -3.99 -44.01 -21.37
CA LEU A 23 -3.99 -44.41 -22.78
C LEU A 23 -3.69 -43.25 -23.75
N LEU A 24 -2.69 -42.42 -23.43
CA LEU A 24 -2.09 -41.46 -24.37
C LEU A 24 -0.55 -41.53 -24.39
N LEU A 25 0.00 -42.73 -24.15
CA LEU A 25 1.43 -43.04 -24.33
C LEU A 25 1.57 -44.10 -25.43
N LEU A 26 1.10 -43.77 -26.65
CA LEU A 26 1.43 -44.53 -27.86
C LEU A 26 1.87 -43.56 -28.96
N SER A 27 3.18 -43.43 -29.06
CA SER A 27 3.98 -43.19 -30.27
C SER A 27 3.28 -42.44 -31.41
N HIS A 28 3.25 -41.12 -31.29
CA HIS A 28 3.50 -40.26 -32.44
C HIS A 28 4.76 -39.46 -32.07
N PRO A 29 5.67 -39.13 -33.00
CA PRO A 29 6.59 -38.06 -32.74
C PRO A 29 5.71 -36.84 -32.55
N ALA A 30 5.50 -36.43 -31.30
CA ALA A 30 4.91 -35.14 -31.03
C ALA A 30 5.87 -34.15 -31.66
N LEU A 31 5.51 -33.62 -32.83
CA LEU A 31 5.92 -32.29 -33.19
C LEU A 31 5.53 -31.47 -31.96
N SER A 32 6.51 -31.18 -31.11
CA SER A 32 6.34 -30.24 -30.02
C SER A 32 6.18 -28.91 -30.72
N ILE A 33 4.92 -28.58 -31.06
CA ILE A 33 4.56 -27.23 -31.40
C ILE A 33 4.81 -26.48 -30.10
N THR A 34 5.98 -25.85 -30.00
CA THR A 34 6.27 -24.93 -28.90
C THR A 34 5.20 -23.87 -28.94
N GLN A 35 4.26 -23.94 -28.01
CA GLN A 35 3.15 -23.00 -27.96
C GLN A 35 3.74 -21.64 -27.57
N GLU A 36 3.86 -20.73 -28.53
CA GLU A 36 4.44 -19.42 -28.34
C GLU A 36 3.39 -18.44 -27.81
N ILE A 37 3.72 -17.69 -26.75
CA ILE A 37 2.84 -16.65 -26.19
C ILE A 37 3.03 -15.37 -27.01
N LYS A 38 2.00 -14.97 -27.76
CA LYS A 38 2.04 -13.78 -28.60
C LYS A 38 1.93 -12.46 -27.82
N ASP A 39 1.06 -12.44 -26.81
CA ASP A 39 0.80 -11.26 -25.98
C ASP A 39 0.59 -11.72 -24.52
N PRO A 40 1.67 -11.71 -23.69
CA PRO A 40 1.63 -12.14 -22.30
C PRO A 40 0.48 -11.51 -21.50
N ALA A 41 0.16 -10.25 -21.77
CA ALA A 41 -0.86 -9.50 -21.06
C ALA A 41 -2.29 -10.06 -21.23
N ASN A 42 -2.53 -10.92 -22.23
CA ASN A 42 -3.81 -11.57 -22.47
C ASN A 42 -3.94 -12.93 -21.77
N ILE A 43 -2.86 -13.46 -21.18
CA ILE A 43 -2.90 -14.79 -20.58
C ILE A 43 -3.56 -14.70 -19.20
N GLU A 44 -4.73 -15.34 -19.03
CA GLU A 44 -5.47 -15.38 -17.77
C GLU A 44 -5.11 -16.59 -16.90
N GLU A 45 -4.73 -17.69 -17.54
CA GLU A 45 -4.30 -18.92 -16.87
C GLU A 45 -3.23 -19.60 -17.72
N LEU A 46 -2.18 -20.09 -17.07
CA LEU A 46 -1.02 -20.71 -17.71
C LEU A 46 -0.60 -21.92 -16.88
N THR A 47 -0.38 -23.06 -17.53
CA THR A 47 0.25 -24.22 -16.89
C THR A 47 1.59 -24.49 -17.53
N VAL A 48 2.63 -24.58 -16.72
CA VAL A 48 4.01 -24.83 -17.16
C VAL A 48 4.64 -26.00 -16.41
N LYS A 49 5.55 -26.71 -17.07
CA LYS A 49 6.54 -27.58 -16.43
C LYS A 49 7.81 -26.75 -16.21
N ILE A 50 8.32 -26.74 -14.99
CA ILE A 50 9.55 -26.05 -14.60
C ILE A 50 10.58 -27.12 -14.20
N THR A 51 11.73 -27.10 -14.87
CA THR A 51 12.87 -27.98 -14.58
C THR A 51 14.05 -27.12 -14.14
N GLN A 52 14.36 -27.16 -12.84
CA GLN A 52 15.53 -26.50 -12.27
C GLN A 52 16.68 -27.51 -12.21
N HIS A 53 17.78 -27.24 -12.89
CA HIS A 53 18.90 -28.17 -12.94
C HIS A 53 20.23 -27.42 -12.99
N GLY A 54 21.31 -28.12 -12.63
CA GLY A 54 22.62 -27.49 -12.63
C GLY A 54 23.74 -28.40 -12.18
N LYS A 55 24.94 -27.81 -12.17
CA LYS A 55 26.20 -28.47 -11.86
C LYS A 55 27.01 -27.62 -10.90
N ILE A 56 27.49 -28.24 -9.82
CA ILE A 56 28.38 -27.63 -8.83
C ILE A 56 29.73 -28.33 -8.91
N LEU A 57 30.80 -27.55 -9.07
CA LEU A 57 32.17 -28.04 -9.02
C LEU A 57 32.68 -28.00 -7.58
N ILE A 58 33.23 -29.13 -7.14
CA ILE A 58 33.83 -29.29 -5.83
C ILE A 58 35.36 -29.30 -6.01
N PRO A 59 36.10 -28.37 -5.38
CA PRO A 59 37.56 -28.38 -5.40
C PRO A 59 38.12 -29.55 -4.60
N GLU A 60 39.44 -29.79 -4.71
CA GLU A 60 40.12 -30.89 -4.02
C GLU A 60 39.82 -30.92 -2.51
N GLY A 61 39.22 -32.01 -2.03
CA GLY A 61 38.82 -32.18 -0.64
C GLY A 61 37.99 -33.45 -0.45
N LYS A 62 37.75 -33.85 0.79
CA LYS A 62 36.88 -35.00 1.11
C LYS A 62 35.60 -34.48 1.78
N LEU A 63 34.52 -34.42 1.01
CA LEU A 63 33.19 -34.06 1.50
C LEU A 63 32.47 -35.28 2.08
N GLU A 64 31.94 -35.14 3.28
CA GLU A 64 31.02 -36.12 3.86
C GLU A 64 29.61 -35.90 3.32
N TRP A 65 29.19 -34.64 3.18
CA TRP A 65 27.92 -34.30 2.54
C TRP A 65 27.91 -32.89 1.97
N VAL A 66 27.06 -32.68 0.98
CA VAL A 66 26.65 -31.38 0.46
C VAL A 66 25.14 -31.27 0.51
N LYS A 67 24.63 -30.09 0.86
CA LYS A 67 23.23 -29.70 0.79
C LYS A 67 23.09 -28.50 -0.12
N ILE A 68 22.21 -28.61 -1.09
CA ILE A 68 21.84 -27.52 -1.99
C ILE A 68 20.43 -27.08 -1.59
N ASN A 69 20.27 -25.82 -1.23
CA ASN A 69 18.97 -25.22 -0.94
C ASN A 69 18.58 -24.37 -2.15
N LEU A 70 17.62 -24.88 -2.93
CA LEU A 70 17.09 -24.21 -4.11
C LEU A 70 15.81 -23.46 -3.74
N THR A 71 15.69 -22.24 -4.25
CA THR A 71 14.41 -21.55 -4.26
C THR A 71 13.49 -22.26 -5.25
N PHE A 72 12.32 -22.68 -4.77
CA PHE A 72 11.37 -23.50 -5.50
C PHE A 72 10.07 -22.72 -5.74
N PRO A 73 9.27 -23.01 -6.80
CA PRO A 73 8.03 -22.27 -7.07
C PRO A 73 7.10 -22.20 -5.87
N LYS A 74 6.46 -21.05 -5.66
CA LYS A 74 5.50 -20.89 -4.56
C LYS A 74 4.17 -21.55 -4.87
N ASP A 75 3.57 -22.10 -3.81
CA ASP A 75 2.16 -22.50 -3.76
C ASP A 75 1.38 -21.41 -3.01
N ASN A 76 0.50 -20.69 -3.71
CA ASN A 76 -0.20 -19.53 -3.18
C ASN A 76 -1.55 -19.27 -3.88
N THR A 77 -2.20 -18.15 -3.58
CA THR A 77 -3.55 -17.85 -4.07
C THR A 77 -3.72 -17.82 -5.60
N ASN A 78 -2.65 -17.54 -6.36
CA ASN A 78 -2.69 -17.47 -7.81
C ASN A 78 -1.73 -18.47 -8.48
N GLN A 79 -1.11 -19.38 -7.72
CA GLN A 79 -0.20 -20.40 -8.22
C GLN A 79 -0.43 -21.71 -7.49
N GLU A 80 -0.81 -22.74 -8.22
CA GLU A 80 -0.94 -24.11 -7.72
C GLU A 80 0.29 -24.92 -8.14
N LEU A 81 1.00 -25.48 -7.16
CA LEU A 81 2.21 -26.26 -7.37
C LEU A 81 1.92 -27.75 -7.27
N THR A 82 2.26 -28.50 -8.31
CA THR A 82 2.28 -29.97 -8.32
C THR A 82 3.72 -30.47 -8.49
N THR A 83 4.23 -31.24 -7.52
CA THR A 83 5.57 -31.83 -7.59
C THR A 83 5.67 -33.11 -6.76
N THR A 84 6.63 -33.97 -7.09
CA THR A 84 7.07 -35.10 -6.24
C THR A 84 8.19 -34.70 -5.27
N GLU A 85 8.78 -33.52 -5.46
CA GLU A 85 9.89 -33.01 -4.66
C GLU A 85 9.44 -32.62 -3.25
N LYS A 86 10.28 -32.90 -2.25
CA LYS A 86 10.03 -32.52 -0.86
C LYS A 86 10.69 -31.19 -0.56
N TYR A 87 9.89 -30.16 -0.29
CA TYR A 87 10.37 -28.84 0.09
C TYR A 87 9.93 -28.46 1.50
N THR A 88 10.57 -27.44 2.05
CA THR A 88 10.21 -26.78 3.32
C THR A 88 9.87 -25.32 3.07
N GLN A 89 9.34 -24.61 4.06
CA GLN A 89 9.09 -23.17 3.95
C GLN A 89 10.00 -22.37 4.87
N ASP A 90 10.61 -21.32 4.34
CA ASP A 90 11.34 -20.35 5.15
C ASP A 90 10.38 -19.47 5.98
N LYS A 91 10.94 -18.56 6.81
CA LYS A 91 10.13 -17.67 7.67
C LYS A 91 9.20 -16.72 6.88
N LEU A 92 9.45 -16.52 5.59
CA LEU A 92 8.65 -15.69 4.69
C LEU A 92 7.70 -16.53 3.83
N GLY A 93 7.63 -17.85 4.08
CA GLY A 93 6.80 -18.80 3.35
C GLY A 93 7.32 -19.10 1.95
N ASN A 94 8.62 -18.93 1.69
CA ASN A 94 9.23 -19.34 0.42
C ASN A 94 9.50 -20.84 0.43
N ASN A 95 9.16 -21.53 -0.65
CA ASN A 95 9.44 -22.95 -0.79
C ASN A 95 10.93 -23.16 -1.06
N ILE A 96 11.59 -23.95 -0.21
CA ILE A 96 13.01 -24.29 -0.29
C ILE A 96 13.13 -25.79 -0.46
N LEU A 97 13.63 -26.22 -1.62
CA LEU A 97 13.97 -27.60 -1.90
C LEU A 97 15.40 -27.87 -1.45
N THR A 98 15.59 -28.81 -0.52
CA THR A 98 16.92 -29.21 -0.04
C THR A 98 17.34 -30.53 -0.68
N ILE A 99 18.37 -30.48 -1.52
CA ILE A 99 18.98 -31.66 -2.14
C ILE A 99 20.25 -32.01 -1.37
N LYS A 100 20.24 -33.14 -0.66
CA LYS A 100 21.42 -33.65 0.06
C LYS A 100 22.11 -34.74 -0.75
N LYS A 101 23.43 -34.64 -0.91
CA LYS A 101 24.30 -35.67 -1.50
C LYS A 101 25.35 -36.06 -0.46
N ASP A 102 25.39 -37.33 -0.10
CA ASP A 102 26.41 -37.89 0.79
C ASP A 102 27.62 -38.36 -0.03
N ASN A 103 28.82 -38.13 0.50
CA ASN A 103 30.11 -38.44 -0.11
C ASN A 103 30.21 -38.05 -1.60
N PRO A 104 29.90 -36.79 -1.98
CA PRO A 104 29.89 -36.39 -3.38
C PRO A 104 31.29 -36.41 -3.98
N ARG A 105 31.36 -36.72 -5.28
CA ARG A 105 32.58 -36.60 -6.09
C ARG A 105 32.84 -35.13 -6.47
N ASN A 106 33.84 -34.89 -7.30
CA ASN A 106 34.26 -33.55 -7.75
C ASN A 106 33.16 -32.74 -8.48
N ILE A 107 32.07 -33.38 -8.94
CA ILE A 107 30.95 -32.72 -9.61
C ILE A 107 29.65 -33.23 -8.97
N ILE A 108 28.79 -32.30 -8.55
CA ILE A 108 27.40 -32.58 -8.18
C ILE A 108 26.50 -32.09 -9.29
N THR A 109 25.64 -32.97 -9.78
CA THR A 109 24.51 -32.60 -10.61
C THR A 109 23.22 -32.68 -9.80
N TYR A 110 22.30 -31.76 -10.08
CA TYR A 110 20.94 -31.79 -9.56
C TYR A 110 19.94 -31.50 -10.68
N SER A 111 18.72 -32.00 -10.50
CA SER A 111 17.55 -31.65 -11.29
C SER A 111 16.33 -31.80 -10.38
N ALA A 112 15.38 -30.88 -10.53
CA ALA A 112 14.12 -30.87 -9.81
C ALA A 112 13.02 -30.40 -10.75
N GLU A 113 11.92 -31.15 -10.80
CA GLU A 113 10.79 -30.86 -11.67
C GLU A 113 9.54 -30.46 -10.89
N SER A 114 8.77 -29.54 -11.45
CA SER A 114 7.46 -29.15 -10.96
C SER A 114 6.53 -28.78 -12.11
N ILE A 115 5.23 -28.93 -11.88
CA ILE A 115 4.19 -28.35 -12.71
C ILE A 115 3.53 -27.24 -11.91
N VAL A 116 3.39 -26.06 -12.51
CA VAL A 116 2.77 -24.90 -11.89
C VAL A 116 1.64 -24.42 -12.77
N THR A 117 0.45 -24.29 -12.19
CA THR A 117 -0.69 -23.61 -12.81
C THR A 117 -0.83 -22.22 -12.19
N ILE A 118 -0.64 -21.18 -13.01
CA ILE A 118 -0.66 -19.77 -12.63
C ILE A 118 -1.93 -19.14 -13.16
N LYS A 119 -2.59 -18.32 -12.34
CA LYS A 119 -3.72 -17.47 -12.73
C LYS A 119 -3.31 -16.01 -12.66
N GLU A 120 -3.88 -15.19 -13.54
CA GLU A 120 -3.65 -13.75 -13.50
C GLU A 120 -4.09 -13.14 -12.16
N ARG A 121 -3.37 -12.12 -11.74
CA ARG A 121 -3.66 -11.39 -10.51
C ARG A 121 -4.43 -10.14 -10.87
N ARG A 122 -5.60 -9.95 -10.25
CA ARG A 122 -6.51 -8.83 -10.55
C ARG A 122 -6.91 -8.08 -9.29
N THR A 123 -6.87 -6.75 -9.35
CA THR A 123 -7.30 -5.89 -8.25
C THR A 123 -8.72 -5.39 -8.49
N LEU A 124 -9.70 -6.19 -8.09
CA LEU A 124 -11.12 -5.84 -8.26
C LEU A 124 -11.63 -4.84 -7.20
N HIS A 125 -11.05 -4.89 -5.99
CA HIS A 125 -11.49 -4.07 -4.87
C HIS A 125 -10.32 -3.81 -3.92
N ILE A 126 -10.26 -2.56 -3.43
CA ILE A 126 -9.37 -2.08 -2.36
C ILE A 126 -10.28 -1.59 -1.23
N PRO A 127 -10.10 -2.08 0.02
CA PRO A 127 -10.93 -1.66 1.13
C PRO A 127 -10.73 -0.17 1.45
N GLU A 128 -11.83 0.54 1.71
CA GLU A 128 -11.77 1.98 2.08
C GLU A 128 -11.05 2.22 3.42
N THR A 129 -10.93 1.20 4.27
CA THR A 129 -10.21 1.25 5.54
C THR A 129 -9.51 -0.08 5.80
N TYR A 130 -8.24 -0.02 6.19
CA TYR A 130 -7.48 -1.20 6.58
C TYR A 130 -6.36 -0.84 7.57
N THR A 131 -5.94 -1.83 8.35
CA THR A 131 -4.77 -1.74 9.23
C THR A 131 -3.59 -2.47 8.61
N ILE A 132 -2.36 -2.10 8.96
CA ILE A 132 -1.17 -2.88 8.59
C ILE A 132 -0.89 -3.93 9.67
N PRO A 133 -1.02 -5.24 9.40
CA PRO A 133 -0.72 -6.31 10.36
C PRO A 133 0.76 -6.34 10.77
N ASP A 134 1.06 -6.79 12.00
CA ASP A 134 2.43 -6.84 12.53
C ASP A 134 3.41 -7.65 11.67
N ASN A 135 2.96 -8.79 11.15
CA ASN A 135 3.76 -9.64 10.25
C ASN A 135 4.02 -9.00 8.88
N ILE A 136 3.30 -7.93 8.52
CA ILE A 136 3.49 -7.18 7.27
C ILE A 136 4.38 -5.95 7.49
N LYS A 137 4.43 -5.38 8.70
CA LYS A 137 5.25 -4.19 9.02
C LYS A 137 6.74 -4.38 8.74
N ILE A 138 7.22 -5.62 8.68
CA ILE A 138 8.59 -5.91 8.28
C ILE A 138 8.93 -5.32 6.88
N TYR A 139 7.96 -5.30 5.98
CA TYR A 139 8.08 -4.74 4.62
C TYR A 139 7.97 -3.21 4.56
N LEU A 140 7.93 -2.52 5.70
CA LEU A 140 8.13 -1.05 5.78
C LEU A 140 9.60 -0.68 5.99
N LYS A 141 10.40 -1.62 6.52
CA LYS A 141 11.78 -1.35 6.92
C LYS A 141 12.69 -1.16 5.70
N PRO A 142 13.73 -0.32 5.80
CA PRO A 142 14.78 -0.28 4.79
C PRO A 142 15.55 -1.61 4.76
N ALA A 143 16.16 -1.91 3.62
CA ALA A 143 17.08 -3.04 3.45
C ALA A 143 18.37 -2.56 2.76
N LYS A 144 19.35 -3.46 2.52
CA LYS A 144 20.66 -3.09 1.98
C LYS A 144 20.51 -2.45 0.60
N ASN A 145 19.73 -3.05 -0.29
CA ASN A 145 19.51 -2.54 -1.64
C ASN A 145 18.21 -1.74 -1.80
N ILE A 146 17.49 -1.52 -0.70
CA ILE A 146 16.20 -0.81 -0.65
C ILE A 146 16.25 0.26 0.45
N GLN A 147 16.97 1.35 0.21
CA GLN A 147 17.24 2.41 1.18
C GLN A 147 16.06 3.39 1.31
N SER A 148 14.88 2.88 1.69
CA SER A 148 13.64 3.66 1.85
C SER A 148 13.71 4.82 2.85
N THR A 149 14.71 4.83 3.74
CA THR A 149 14.92 5.91 4.70
C THR A 149 15.79 7.05 4.18
N ALA A 150 16.41 6.90 3.00
CA ALA A 150 17.28 7.90 2.39
C ALA A 150 16.52 9.22 2.11
N PRO A 151 17.12 10.39 2.39
CA PRO A 151 16.47 11.68 2.17
C PRO A 151 16.00 11.90 0.73
N GLU A 152 16.79 11.51 -0.27
CA GLU A 152 16.46 11.67 -1.70
C GLU A 152 15.24 10.84 -2.09
N ILE A 153 15.16 9.60 -1.61
CA ILE A 153 14.02 8.70 -1.86
C ILE A 153 12.75 9.27 -1.20
N LYS A 154 12.83 9.73 0.06
CA LYS A 154 11.70 10.35 0.76
C LYS A 154 11.22 11.62 0.08
N ALA A 155 12.13 12.49 -0.35
CA ALA A 155 11.81 13.74 -1.02
C ALA A 155 11.09 13.48 -2.34
N LEU A 156 11.62 12.56 -3.15
CA LEU A 156 11.00 12.18 -4.42
C LEU A 156 9.63 11.51 -4.20
N ALA A 157 9.53 10.56 -3.28
CA ALA A 157 8.27 9.89 -2.97
C ALA A 157 7.18 10.88 -2.53
N LYS A 158 7.54 11.86 -1.69
CA LYS A 158 6.63 12.95 -1.27
C LYS A 158 6.20 13.81 -2.45
N GLU A 159 7.12 14.19 -3.32
CA GLU A 159 6.83 15.03 -4.50
C GLU A 159 5.90 14.32 -5.49
N LEU A 160 6.18 13.06 -5.83
CA LEU A 160 5.39 12.27 -6.78
C LEU A 160 3.95 11.99 -6.29
N THR A 161 3.75 11.95 -4.97
CA THR A 161 2.47 11.58 -4.35
C THR A 161 1.68 12.76 -3.79
N LYS A 162 2.21 13.99 -3.86
CA LYS A 162 1.63 15.18 -3.21
C LYS A 162 0.19 15.47 -3.60
N ASP A 163 -0.17 15.19 -4.86
CA ASP A 163 -1.50 15.45 -5.44
C ASP A 163 -2.37 14.20 -5.57
N SER A 164 -1.94 13.06 -5.03
CA SER A 164 -2.72 11.82 -5.08
C SER A 164 -3.71 11.74 -3.92
N LYS A 165 -4.94 11.29 -4.22
CA LYS A 165 -6.05 11.18 -3.25
C LYS A 165 -6.17 9.79 -2.65
N THR A 166 -5.96 8.78 -3.48
CA THR A 166 -6.12 7.37 -3.09
C THR A 166 -4.76 6.69 -2.91
N ASP A 167 -4.75 5.59 -2.16
CA ASP A 167 -3.54 4.76 -2.03
C ASP A 167 -3.13 4.18 -3.38
N PHE A 168 -4.07 3.76 -4.22
CA PHE A 168 -3.78 3.20 -5.55
C PHE A 168 -3.12 4.22 -6.47
N GLU A 169 -3.62 5.46 -6.52
CA GLU A 169 -3.00 6.55 -7.29
C GLU A 169 -1.56 6.84 -6.87
N ARG A 170 -1.27 6.77 -5.56
CA ARG A 170 0.11 6.95 -5.05
C ARG A 170 1.01 5.85 -5.58
N ILE A 171 0.60 4.59 -5.46
CA ILE A 171 1.35 3.45 -5.96
C ILE A 171 1.55 3.53 -7.49
N ALA A 172 0.49 3.81 -8.23
CA ALA A 172 0.54 3.92 -9.68
C ALA A 172 1.51 5.02 -10.14
N LYS A 173 1.44 6.22 -9.57
CA LYS A 173 2.38 7.30 -9.90
C LYS A 173 3.84 6.93 -9.60
N LEU A 174 4.10 6.25 -8.48
CA LEU A 174 5.46 5.82 -8.14
C LEU A 174 5.98 4.79 -9.16
N ALA A 175 5.17 3.78 -9.50
CA ALA A 175 5.55 2.74 -10.46
C ALA A 175 5.74 3.28 -11.88
N THR A 176 4.78 4.08 -12.37
CA THR A 176 4.85 4.70 -13.69
C THR A 176 6.03 5.66 -13.81
N TRP A 177 6.35 6.43 -12.76
CA TRP A 177 7.54 7.27 -12.78
C TRP A 177 8.82 6.44 -12.90
N VAL A 178 8.94 5.31 -12.19
CA VAL A 178 10.10 4.41 -12.32
C VAL A 178 10.19 3.88 -13.76
N HIS A 179 9.07 3.39 -14.31
CA HIS A 179 9.03 2.90 -15.69
C HIS A 179 9.49 3.94 -16.72
N GLU A 180 9.04 5.18 -16.59
CA GLU A 180 9.28 6.25 -17.57
C GLU A 180 10.66 6.91 -17.40
N ASN A 181 11.29 6.82 -16.23
CA ASN A 181 12.51 7.58 -15.90
C ASN A 181 13.76 6.72 -15.72
N ILE A 182 13.64 5.39 -15.82
CA ILE A 182 14.78 4.47 -15.74
C ILE A 182 14.92 3.75 -17.09
N GLU A 183 16.12 3.78 -17.66
CA GLU A 183 16.45 3.05 -18.89
C GLU A 183 16.72 1.57 -18.57
N TYR A 184 16.08 0.66 -19.30
CA TYR A 184 16.33 -0.77 -19.16
C TYR A 184 17.63 -1.17 -19.87
N LYS A 185 18.58 -1.76 -19.15
CA LYS A 185 19.90 -2.13 -19.69
C LYS A 185 20.42 -3.46 -19.15
N LEU A 186 20.22 -4.53 -19.93
CA LEU A 186 20.73 -5.88 -19.64
C LEU A 186 22.27 -5.95 -19.49
N SER A 187 23.00 -5.02 -20.11
CA SER A 187 24.48 -4.99 -20.07
C SER A 187 25.06 -4.46 -18.75
N LEU A 188 24.25 -4.12 -17.75
CA LEU A 188 24.71 -3.73 -16.41
C LEU A 188 25.46 -4.85 -15.66
N GLY A 189 25.46 -6.08 -16.18
CA GLY A 189 26.18 -7.22 -15.63
C GLY A 189 25.39 -7.91 -14.50
N THR A 190 26.07 -8.76 -13.73
CA THR A 190 25.45 -9.63 -12.72
C THR A 190 25.44 -9.05 -11.30
N GLU A 191 26.05 -7.88 -11.09
CA GLU A 191 26.08 -7.23 -9.77
C GLU A 191 24.87 -6.31 -9.62
N SER A 192 23.88 -6.75 -8.83
CA SER A 192 22.72 -5.94 -8.48
C SER A 192 23.12 -4.61 -7.83
N LYS A 193 22.50 -3.52 -8.29
CA LYS A 193 22.69 -2.17 -7.76
C LYS A 193 21.54 -1.79 -6.84
N ASP A 194 21.84 -0.95 -5.87
CA ASP A 194 20.87 -0.52 -4.87
C ASP A 194 19.93 0.59 -5.39
N ALA A 195 18.78 0.77 -4.72
CA ALA A 195 17.76 1.73 -5.12
C ALA A 195 18.28 3.17 -5.24
N LEU A 196 19.22 3.59 -4.38
CA LEU A 196 19.77 4.94 -4.43
C LEU A 196 20.71 5.12 -5.63
N TRP A 197 21.49 4.10 -5.97
CA TRP A 197 22.29 4.06 -7.18
C TRP A 197 21.40 4.16 -8.43
N THR A 198 20.32 3.36 -8.50
CA THR A 198 19.37 3.40 -9.63
C THR A 198 18.74 4.77 -9.78
N LEU A 199 18.33 5.40 -8.68
CA LEU A 199 17.77 6.75 -8.69
C LEU A 199 18.73 7.78 -9.31
N LYS A 200 20.04 7.66 -9.01
CA LYS A 200 21.09 8.58 -9.46
C LYS A 200 21.51 8.33 -10.91
N ASN A 201 21.59 7.08 -11.33
CA ASN A 201 22.14 6.70 -12.64
C ASN A 201 21.06 6.52 -13.72
N LYS A 202 19.78 6.44 -13.34
CA LYS A 202 18.64 6.34 -14.26
C LYS A 202 18.70 5.17 -15.22
N VAL A 203 19.33 4.07 -14.80
CA VAL A 203 19.49 2.85 -15.60
C VAL A 203 19.38 1.63 -14.69
N GLY A 204 18.86 0.52 -15.19
CA GLY A 204 18.64 -0.69 -14.39
C GLY A 204 18.15 -1.91 -15.17
N THR A 205 18.06 -3.04 -14.50
CA THR A 205 17.30 -4.23 -14.92
C THR A 205 16.03 -4.38 -14.08
N CYS A 206 15.27 -5.46 -14.22
CA CYS A 206 14.05 -5.70 -13.43
C CYS A 206 14.31 -5.62 -11.90
N ASP A 207 15.51 -5.99 -11.45
CA ASP A 207 15.95 -5.88 -10.06
C ASP A 207 16.00 -4.43 -9.57
N GLU A 208 16.66 -3.56 -10.33
CA GLU A 208 16.85 -2.15 -9.98
C GLU A 208 15.53 -1.37 -10.06
N PHE A 209 14.68 -1.66 -11.06
CA PHE A 209 13.33 -1.10 -11.19
C PHE A 209 12.48 -1.46 -9.96
N SER A 210 12.44 -2.76 -9.62
CA SER A 210 11.71 -3.25 -8.45
C SER A 210 12.24 -2.64 -7.16
N SER A 211 13.56 -2.61 -6.97
CA SER A 211 14.19 -2.09 -5.74
C SER A 211 13.91 -0.60 -5.54
N LEU A 212 13.99 0.21 -6.60
CA LEU A 212 13.68 1.63 -6.55
C LEU A 212 12.19 1.88 -6.26
N PHE A 213 11.29 1.17 -6.95
CA PHE A 213 9.86 1.26 -6.67
C PHE A 213 9.54 0.88 -5.21
N ILE A 214 10.10 -0.22 -4.70
CA ILE A 214 9.89 -0.66 -3.33
C ILE A 214 10.41 0.39 -2.34
N ALA A 215 11.59 0.99 -2.60
CA ALA A 215 12.13 2.04 -1.74
C ALA A 215 11.21 3.26 -1.67
N LEU A 216 10.67 3.71 -2.81
CA LEU A 216 9.71 4.82 -2.89
C LEU A 216 8.37 4.51 -2.18
N ALA A 217 7.84 3.30 -2.39
CA ALA A 217 6.60 2.85 -1.77
C ALA A 217 6.73 2.74 -0.23
N ARG A 218 7.84 2.15 0.25
CA ARG A 218 8.17 2.08 1.69
C ARG A 218 8.39 3.45 2.30
N ALA A 219 9.04 4.37 1.58
CA ALA A 219 9.20 5.76 2.02
C ALA A 219 7.86 6.50 2.15
N SER A 220 6.85 6.09 1.38
CA SER A 220 5.46 6.55 1.48
C SER A 220 4.62 5.78 2.52
N GLY A 221 5.27 4.92 3.32
CA GLY A 221 4.66 4.13 4.38
C GLY A 221 3.80 2.96 3.89
N TYR A 222 4.00 2.48 2.65
CA TYR A 222 3.32 1.29 2.14
C TYR A 222 4.23 0.07 2.30
N PRO A 223 3.79 -1.00 2.98
CA PRO A 223 4.58 -2.22 3.07
C PRO A 223 4.69 -2.83 1.68
N THR A 224 5.91 -2.96 1.18
CA THR A 224 6.15 -3.46 -0.17
C THR A 224 7.25 -4.51 -0.13
N ARG A 225 6.98 -5.68 -0.70
CA ARG A 225 7.90 -6.83 -0.71
C ARG A 225 8.45 -7.06 -2.11
N TYR A 226 9.70 -7.49 -2.18
CA TYR A 226 10.36 -7.87 -3.41
C TYR A 226 9.94 -9.29 -3.80
N ILE A 227 9.72 -9.53 -5.09
CA ILE A 227 9.37 -10.84 -5.64
C ILE A 227 10.41 -11.22 -6.69
N SER A 228 11.04 -12.37 -6.48
CA SER A 228 11.89 -13.02 -7.49
C SER A 228 11.13 -14.15 -8.14
N GLY A 229 11.29 -14.26 -9.45
CA GLY A 229 10.52 -15.17 -10.27
C GLY A 229 11.07 -15.34 -11.68
N HIS A 230 10.19 -15.81 -12.55
CA HIS A 230 10.36 -15.77 -14.00
C HIS A 230 9.15 -15.08 -14.62
N ALA A 231 9.33 -14.51 -15.81
CA ALA A 231 8.24 -14.00 -16.61
C ALA A 231 8.47 -14.30 -18.10
N TYR A 232 7.40 -14.31 -18.90
CA TYR A 232 7.51 -14.48 -20.34
C TYR A 232 7.64 -13.10 -21.01
N GLY A 233 8.86 -12.72 -21.35
CA GLY A 233 9.19 -11.48 -22.03
C GLY A 233 9.17 -11.61 -23.55
N LYS A 234 9.80 -10.64 -24.22
CA LYS A 234 9.89 -10.59 -25.69
C LYS A 234 10.67 -11.76 -26.28
N ASP A 235 11.70 -12.22 -25.59
CA ASP A 235 12.62 -13.26 -26.05
C ASP A 235 12.36 -14.62 -25.37
N GLY A 236 11.18 -14.79 -24.75
CA GLY A 236 10.76 -16.00 -24.05
C GLY A 236 10.87 -15.88 -22.52
N TRP A 237 11.10 -17.02 -21.86
CA TRP A 237 11.21 -17.09 -20.40
C TRP A 237 12.52 -16.49 -19.89
N GLU A 238 12.42 -15.51 -18.98
CA GLU A 238 13.58 -14.90 -18.32
C GLU A 238 13.40 -14.84 -16.81
N LYS A 239 14.52 -14.77 -16.08
CA LYS A 239 14.49 -14.42 -14.65
C LYS A 239 13.93 -13.01 -14.54
N HIS A 240 12.96 -12.82 -13.65
CA HIS A 240 12.27 -11.54 -13.51
C HIS A 240 12.05 -11.17 -12.06
N ALA A 241 12.00 -9.87 -11.82
CA ALA A 241 11.78 -9.28 -10.52
C ALA A 241 10.64 -8.26 -10.58
N PHE A 242 9.72 -8.36 -9.63
CA PHE A 242 8.60 -7.45 -9.49
C PHE A 242 8.28 -7.24 -7.99
N ALA A 243 7.18 -6.57 -7.69
CA ALA A 243 6.83 -6.19 -6.33
C ALA A 243 5.37 -6.49 -5.98
N ASP A 244 5.14 -6.59 -4.68
CA ASP A 244 3.81 -6.62 -4.09
C ASP A 244 3.70 -5.50 -3.06
N VAL A 245 2.67 -4.67 -3.16
CA VAL A 245 2.41 -3.59 -2.18
C VAL A 245 1.12 -3.84 -1.42
N TYR A 246 1.15 -3.64 -0.10
CA TYR A 246 0.01 -3.87 0.76
C TYR A 246 -0.83 -2.60 0.94
N ILE A 247 -2.06 -2.62 0.41
CA ILE A 247 -3.09 -1.60 0.64
C ILE A 247 -4.40 -2.26 1.10
N GLY A 248 -4.33 -2.94 2.25
CA GLY A 248 -5.39 -3.81 2.78
C GLY A 248 -5.40 -5.21 2.18
N ARG A 249 -4.72 -5.37 1.04
CA ARG A 249 -4.36 -6.63 0.39
C ARG A 249 -3.08 -6.42 -0.42
N TRP A 250 -2.42 -7.50 -0.80
CA TRP A 250 -1.26 -7.45 -1.70
C TRP A 250 -1.69 -7.16 -3.13
N ILE A 251 -1.21 -6.04 -3.67
CA ILE A 251 -1.42 -5.58 -5.04
C ILE A 251 -0.14 -5.84 -5.84
N PRO A 252 -0.22 -6.54 -6.98
CA PRO A 252 0.94 -6.74 -7.83
C PRO A 252 1.36 -5.44 -8.50
N VAL A 253 2.67 -5.25 -8.60
CA VAL A 253 3.29 -4.15 -9.32
C VAL A 253 4.55 -4.64 -10.03
N ASP A 254 4.57 -4.58 -11.35
CA ASP A 254 5.79 -4.65 -12.14
C ASP A 254 6.15 -3.26 -12.69
N PRO A 255 7.12 -2.57 -12.07
CA PRO A 255 7.59 -1.27 -12.57
C PRO A 255 8.36 -1.37 -13.88
N THR A 256 8.86 -2.54 -14.27
CA THR A 256 9.57 -2.76 -15.53
C THR A 256 8.62 -2.65 -16.72
N TRP A 257 7.44 -3.27 -16.62
CA TRP A 257 6.43 -3.30 -17.69
C TRP A 257 5.23 -2.35 -17.43
N ASN A 258 5.31 -1.50 -16.41
CA ASN A 258 4.26 -0.57 -15.98
C ASN A 258 2.92 -1.26 -15.66
N GLU A 259 2.98 -2.47 -15.11
CA GLU A 259 1.81 -3.24 -14.74
C GLU A 259 1.50 -3.01 -13.26
N VAL A 260 0.44 -2.27 -12.99
CA VAL A 260 0.03 -1.92 -11.63
C VAL A 260 -1.40 -2.38 -11.43
N GLY A 261 -1.67 -3.16 -10.39
CA GLY A 261 -3.03 -3.63 -10.07
C GLY A 261 -3.46 -4.88 -10.85
N ASN A 262 -2.78 -5.21 -11.94
CA ASN A 262 -2.92 -6.46 -12.68
C ASN A 262 -1.53 -7.03 -13.00
N LEU A 263 -1.43 -8.35 -13.02
CA LEU A 263 -0.26 -9.10 -13.47
C LEU A 263 -0.77 -10.33 -14.21
N ASP A 264 -0.31 -10.57 -15.43
CA ASP A 264 -0.75 -11.73 -16.21
C ASP A 264 -0.24 -13.06 -15.63
N ALA A 265 -0.76 -14.17 -16.16
CA ALA A 265 -0.39 -15.51 -15.68
C ALA A 265 1.02 -15.97 -16.12
N THR A 266 1.74 -15.17 -16.92
CA THR A 266 3.13 -15.50 -17.29
C THR A 266 4.12 -15.14 -16.19
N HIS A 267 3.70 -14.45 -15.12
CA HIS A 267 4.56 -14.15 -13.99
C HIS A 267 4.58 -15.29 -12.96
N ILE A 268 5.69 -16.02 -12.91
CA ILE A 268 5.91 -17.14 -12.00
C ILE A 268 6.70 -16.67 -10.78
N GLN A 269 6.08 -16.70 -9.61
CA GLN A 269 6.71 -16.36 -8.34
C GLN A 269 7.46 -17.55 -7.73
N LEU A 270 8.75 -17.35 -7.45
CA LEU A 270 9.61 -18.30 -6.71
C LEU A 270 9.84 -17.87 -5.27
N ALA A 271 10.11 -16.58 -5.02
CA ALA A 271 10.38 -16.07 -3.68
C ALA A 271 9.78 -14.70 -3.41
N THR A 272 9.61 -14.42 -2.13
CA THR A 272 9.25 -13.14 -1.56
C THR A 272 10.31 -12.75 -0.54
N LYS A 273 10.87 -11.54 -0.64
CA LYS A 273 11.91 -11.07 0.28
C LYS A 273 11.71 -9.61 0.69
N GLU A 274 12.39 -9.24 1.77
CA GLU A 274 12.50 -7.86 2.25
C GLU A 274 13.49 -7.02 1.44
N ASP A 275 14.41 -7.67 0.72
CA ASP A 275 15.45 -7.08 -0.12
C ASP A 275 15.53 -7.84 -1.46
N ASN A 276 16.28 -7.33 -2.43
CA ASN A 276 16.45 -7.98 -3.75
C ASN A 276 17.49 -9.13 -3.75
N ILE A 277 17.98 -9.53 -2.58
CA ILE A 277 18.99 -10.59 -2.46
C ILE A 277 18.29 -11.95 -2.39
N VAL A 278 18.24 -12.64 -3.52
CA VAL A 278 17.73 -14.02 -3.64
C VAL A 278 18.82 -14.87 -4.27
N LYS A 279 19.28 -15.90 -3.54
CA LYS A 279 20.32 -16.82 -4.02
C LYS A 279 20.01 -18.25 -3.58
N ASN A 280 20.34 -19.20 -4.44
CA ASN A 280 20.46 -20.60 -4.07
C ASN A 280 21.69 -20.76 -3.17
N GLU A 281 21.59 -21.59 -2.12
CA GLU A 281 22.66 -21.75 -1.13
C GLU A 281 23.25 -23.16 -1.20
N ILE A 282 24.57 -23.25 -1.03
CA ILE A 282 25.28 -24.53 -0.89
C ILE A 282 25.88 -24.58 0.51
N GLN A 283 25.60 -25.66 1.23
CA GLN A 283 26.23 -25.99 2.50
C GLN A 283 26.98 -27.31 2.35
N ALA A 284 28.20 -27.39 2.87
CA ALA A 284 29.00 -28.60 2.79
C ALA A 284 29.71 -28.87 4.11
N TYR A 285 30.00 -30.16 4.35
CA TYR A 285 30.80 -30.60 5.49
C TYR A 285 31.80 -31.66 5.04
N GLY A 286 33.00 -31.60 5.60
CA GLY A 286 34.14 -32.38 5.15
C GLY A 286 35.47 -31.77 5.56
N THR A 287 36.55 -32.29 4.98
CA THR A 287 37.94 -31.89 5.27
C THR A 287 38.59 -31.26 4.04
N LYS A 288 39.40 -30.21 4.25
CA LYS A 288 40.08 -29.43 3.21
C LYS A 288 39.11 -28.90 2.13
N ILE A 289 37.95 -28.38 2.54
CA ILE A 289 36.93 -27.86 1.62
C ILE A 289 37.41 -26.51 1.06
N GLY A 290 37.60 -26.44 -0.27
CA GLY A 290 37.77 -25.17 -0.97
C GLY A 290 36.45 -24.49 -1.33
N GLU A 291 36.51 -23.35 -2.02
CA GLU A 291 35.32 -22.64 -2.50
C GLU A 291 34.61 -23.44 -3.61
N MET A 292 33.31 -23.72 -3.42
CA MET A 292 32.48 -24.40 -4.42
C MET A 292 31.93 -23.38 -5.41
N THR A 293 31.90 -23.74 -6.69
CA THR A 293 31.40 -22.85 -7.76
C THR A 293 30.24 -23.49 -8.50
N TRP A 294 29.21 -22.69 -8.78
CA TRP A 294 28.16 -23.06 -9.72
C TRP A 294 28.75 -23.03 -11.13
N ALA A 295 28.82 -24.19 -11.79
CA ALA A 295 29.16 -24.27 -13.21
C ALA A 295 27.93 -24.04 -14.08
N GLU A 296 26.77 -24.56 -13.64
CA GLU A 296 25.47 -24.40 -14.29
C GLU A 296 24.40 -24.24 -13.19
N ASP A 297 23.47 -23.29 -13.36
CA ASP A 297 22.27 -23.09 -12.54
C ASP A 297 21.16 -22.52 -13.43
N GLU A 298 20.47 -23.42 -14.11
CA GLU A 298 19.52 -23.10 -15.18
C GLU A 298 18.09 -23.50 -14.78
N THR A 299 17.13 -22.82 -15.38
CA THR A 299 15.71 -23.09 -15.21
C THR A 299 15.07 -23.14 -16.58
N GLU A 300 14.60 -24.33 -16.97
CA GLU A 300 13.83 -24.53 -18.18
C GLU A 300 12.34 -24.47 -17.85
N ILE A 301 11.57 -23.79 -18.69
CA ILE A 301 10.13 -23.63 -18.52
C ILE A 301 9.43 -24.00 -19.82
N GLU A 302 8.64 -25.07 -19.77
CA GLU A 302 7.86 -25.59 -20.89
C GLU A 302 6.38 -25.27 -20.67
N ILE A 303 5.72 -24.76 -21.70
CA ILE A 303 4.28 -24.44 -21.66
C ILE A 303 3.49 -25.73 -21.91
N LEU A 304 2.60 -26.07 -20.98
CA LEU A 304 1.70 -27.23 -21.08
C LEU A 304 0.28 -26.85 -21.49
N ALA A 305 -0.22 -25.71 -21.03
CA ALA A 305 -1.55 -25.20 -21.39
C ALA A 305 -1.65 -23.67 -21.21
N ILE A 306 -2.43 -23.02 -22.07
CA ILE A 306 -2.70 -21.57 -22.05
C ILE A 306 -4.20 -21.32 -22.11
N SER A 307 -4.70 -20.39 -21.30
CA SER A 307 -6.00 -19.72 -21.46
C SER A 307 -5.80 -18.22 -21.64
N GLU A 308 -6.47 -17.64 -22.63
CA GLU A 308 -6.45 -16.21 -22.92
C GLU A 308 -7.77 -15.54 -22.52
N LYS A 309 -7.70 -14.37 -21.86
CA LYS A 309 -8.89 -13.55 -21.59
C LYS A 309 -9.35 -12.80 -22.83
N GLN A 310 -10.65 -12.56 -22.89
CA GLN A 310 -11.20 -11.65 -23.89
C GLN A 310 -10.94 -10.19 -23.50
N LYS A 311 -10.35 -9.43 -24.41
CA LYS A 311 -10.25 -7.97 -24.29
C LYS A 311 -11.65 -7.33 -24.21
N GLN A 312 -11.77 -6.23 -23.48
CA GLN A 312 -13.03 -5.52 -23.30
C GLN A 312 -13.50 -4.89 -24.62
N LYS A 313 -14.71 -5.26 -25.04
CA LYS A 313 -15.38 -4.74 -26.24
C LYS A 313 -16.25 -3.52 -25.94
N ASP A 314 -16.72 -3.39 -24.71
CA ASP A 314 -17.68 -2.35 -24.33
C ASP A 314 -16.95 -1.03 -24.05
N TYR A 315 -16.67 -0.31 -25.14
CA TYR A 315 -16.15 1.05 -25.13
C TYR A 315 -16.64 1.82 -26.36
N GLN A 316 -16.54 3.14 -26.31
CA GLN A 316 -16.86 4.04 -27.42
C GLN A 316 -15.58 4.72 -27.88
N LEU A 317 -15.34 4.73 -29.19
CA LEU A 317 -14.31 5.53 -29.83
C LEU A 317 -15.02 6.49 -30.77
N LEU A 318 -14.96 7.78 -30.44
CA LEU A 318 -15.68 8.85 -31.12
C LEU A 318 -14.66 9.81 -31.76
N LYS A 319 -15.12 10.55 -32.78
CA LYS A 319 -14.36 11.63 -33.41
C LYS A 319 -15.19 12.90 -33.43
N SER A 320 -14.54 14.05 -33.26
CA SER A 320 -15.22 15.33 -33.29
C SER A 320 -15.77 15.67 -34.68
N SER A 321 -15.09 15.27 -35.75
CA SER A 321 -15.47 15.56 -37.13
C SER A 321 -15.33 14.34 -38.05
N ASP A 322 -16.28 14.18 -38.98
CA ASP A 322 -16.23 13.17 -40.04
C ASP A 322 -15.40 13.57 -41.25
N LYS A 323 -15.27 14.88 -41.50
CA LYS A 323 -14.65 15.46 -42.69
C LYS A 323 -13.73 16.59 -42.26
N LEU A 324 -12.46 16.49 -42.62
CA LEU A 324 -11.44 17.46 -42.26
C LEU A 324 -10.72 17.99 -43.51
N GLU A 325 -10.18 19.19 -43.39
CA GLU A 325 -9.33 19.83 -44.39
C GLU A 325 -7.88 19.95 -43.91
N MET A 326 -6.99 20.39 -44.80
CA MET A 326 -5.58 20.62 -44.47
C MET A 326 -5.45 21.67 -43.36
N GLY A 327 -4.65 21.38 -42.33
CA GLY A 327 -4.41 22.27 -41.20
C GLY A 327 -5.48 22.25 -40.11
N GLU A 328 -6.63 21.61 -40.34
CA GLU A 328 -7.68 21.48 -39.32
C GLU A 328 -7.30 20.50 -38.21
N GLU A 329 -7.92 20.69 -37.05
CA GLU A 329 -7.71 19.87 -35.86
C GLU A 329 -8.96 19.06 -35.53
N ALA A 330 -8.80 17.94 -34.85
CA ALA A 330 -9.93 17.17 -34.33
C ALA A 330 -9.59 16.49 -33.01
N ILE A 331 -10.63 15.99 -32.36
CA ILE A 331 -10.52 15.19 -31.15
C ILE A 331 -10.94 13.76 -31.45
N ILE A 332 -10.11 12.81 -31.04
CA ILE A 332 -10.51 11.42 -30.89
C ILE A 332 -10.78 11.17 -29.41
N LEU A 333 -11.95 10.64 -29.08
CA LEU A 333 -12.42 10.47 -27.71
C LEU A 333 -12.71 9.00 -27.44
N LEU A 334 -12.08 8.48 -26.39
CA LEU A 334 -12.34 7.15 -25.84
C LEU A 334 -13.19 7.29 -24.57
N LYS A 335 -14.27 6.52 -24.47
CA LYS A 335 -15.06 6.34 -23.24
C LYS A 335 -15.24 4.86 -22.93
N PHE A 336 -14.98 4.47 -21.69
CA PHE A 336 -15.21 3.11 -21.22
C PHE A 336 -15.37 3.04 -19.71
N THR A 337 -15.94 1.95 -19.21
CA THR A 337 -16.02 1.68 -17.77
C THR A 337 -15.15 0.45 -17.47
N PRO A 338 -14.02 0.62 -16.75
CA PRO A 338 -13.16 -0.49 -16.36
C PRO A 338 -13.77 -1.28 -15.20
N LYS A 339 -13.36 -2.54 -15.08
CA LYS A 339 -13.88 -3.49 -14.06
C LYS A 339 -12.92 -3.71 -12.88
N GLU A 340 -11.75 -3.08 -12.91
CA GLU A 340 -10.67 -3.33 -11.97
C GLU A 340 -9.75 -2.12 -11.86
N TYR A 341 -9.04 -2.04 -10.73
CA TYR A 341 -7.93 -1.11 -10.58
C TYR A 341 -6.76 -1.58 -11.42
N LYS A 342 -6.32 -0.75 -12.37
CA LYS A 342 -5.05 -0.95 -13.05
C LYS A 342 -4.50 0.29 -13.71
N VAL A 343 -3.23 0.26 -14.07
CA VAL A 343 -2.66 1.16 -15.09
C VAL A 343 -2.75 0.48 -16.45
N ILE A 344 -3.19 1.20 -17.48
CA ILE A 344 -3.10 0.73 -18.86
C ILE A 344 -2.37 1.73 -19.74
N LYS A 345 -1.72 1.19 -20.76
CA LYS A 345 -1.28 1.95 -21.93
C LYS A 345 -2.36 1.92 -23.01
N LEU A 346 -2.66 3.10 -23.53
CA LEU A 346 -3.49 3.31 -24.71
C LEU A 346 -2.59 3.86 -25.81
N ASP A 347 -2.65 3.31 -27.00
CA ASP A 347 -1.86 3.74 -28.14
C ASP A 347 -2.78 4.01 -29.33
N LEU A 348 -2.78 5.25 -29.83
CA LEU A 348 -3.55 5.65 -31.00
C LEU A 348 -2.61 5.84 -32.18
N GLU A 349 -2.64 4.90 -33.12
CA GLU A 349 -1.78 4.92 -34.29
C GLU A 349 -2.49 5.54 -35.50
N PRO A 350 -1.82 6.44 -36.25
CA PRO A 350 -2.35 6.93 -37.51
C PRO A 350 -2.10 5.92 -38.65
N CYS A 351 -2.78 6.15 -39.78
CA CYS A 351 -2.52 5.42 -41.01
C CYS A 351 -1.05 5.55 -41.46
N ILE A 352 -0.50 4.47 -42.01
CA ILE A 352 0.86 4.45 -42.56
C ILE A 352 0.85 5.08 -43.96
N SER A 353 1.67 6.09 -44.17
CA SER A 353 1.80 6.81 -45.45
C SER A 353 3.22 7.37 -45.59
N PRO A 354 3.79 7.45 -46.81
CA PRO A 354 5.10 8.09 -47.05
C PRO A 354 5.16 9.54 -46.57
N THR A 355 4.04 10.25 -46.67
CA THR A 355 3.83 11.59 -46.11
C THR A 355 2.83 11.50 -44.96
N PRO A 356 3.18 11.93 -43.73
CA PRO A 356 2.25 11.92 -42.60
C PRO A 356 0.96 12.69 -42.95
N ILE A 357 -0.18 12.01 -42.81
CA ILE A 357 -1.51 12.60 -43.07
C ILE A 357 -2.08 13.24 -41.82
N VAL A 358 -1.91 12.56 -40.68
CA VAL A 358 -2.42 12.96 -39.38
C VAL A 358 -1.27 12.96 -38.38
N GLU A 359 -1.11 14.08 -37.70
CA GLU A 359 -0.26 14.22 -36.53
C GLU A 359 -1.11 14.05 -35.27
N ILE A 360 -0.59 13.35 -34.26
CA ILE A 360 -1.26 13.09 -32.99
C ILE A 360 -0.38 13.67 -31.89
N ASP A 361 -0.96 14.46 -30.99
CA ASP A 361 -0.24 15.17 -29.92
C ASP A 361 0.58 14.23 -29.02
N GLU A 362 -0.05 13.17 -28.54
CA GLU A 362 0.55 12.16 -27.67
C GLU A 362 -0.05 10.79 -28.02
N LYS A 363 0.63 10.03 -28.89
CA LYS A 363 0.15 8.73 -29.38
C LYS A 363 -0.14 7.76 -28.24
N GLU A 364 0.79 7.67 -27.29
CA GLU A 364 0.75 6.73 -26.17
C GLU A 364 0.37 7.44 -24.87
N LYS A 365 -0.64 6.94 -24.17
CA LYS A 365 -1.09 7.48 -22.87
C LYS A 365 -1.17 6.38 -21.82
N SER A 366 -0.50 6.58 -20.69
CA SER A 366 -0.68 5.77 -19.49
C SER A 366 -1.81 6.35 -18.66
N ILE A 367 -2.87 5.56 -18.42
CA ILE A 367 -4.01 5.99 -17.61
C ILE A 367 -4.30 5.04 -16.46
N MET A 368 -4.61 5.61 -15.30
CA MET A 368 -5.07 4.89 -14.12
C MET A 368 -6.57 4.65 -14.20
N LEU A 369 -6.97 3.43 -13.89
CA LEU A 369 -8.33 2.93 -13.91
C LEU A 369 -8.80 2.62 -12.49
N GLU A 370 -10.06 2.92 -12.23
CA GLU A 370 -10.76 2.54 -11.02
C GLU A 370 -12.06 1.81 -11.42
N PRO A 371 -12.40 0.67 -10.78
CA PRO A 371 -13.54 -0.13 -11.16
C PRO A 371 -14.84 0.70 -11.11
N ASP A 372 -15.72 0.42 -12.07
CA ASP A 372 -17.10 0.93 -12.15
C ASP A 372 -17.24 2.46 -12.29
N LYS A 373 -16.14 3.18 -12.52
CA LYS A 373 -16.14 4.61 -12.83
C LYS A 373 -15.89 4.84 -14.32
N GLN A 374 -16.76 5.59 -14.99
CA GLN A 374 -16.53 5.95 -16.39
C GLN A 374 -15.21 6.70 -16.53
N LYS A 375 -14.38 6.23 -17.45
CA LYS A 375 -13.11 6.83 -17.80
C LYS A 375 -13.18 7.42 -19.20
N THR A 376 -12.67 8.64 -19.33
CA THR A 376 -12.54 9.32 -20.62
C THR A 376 -11.05 9.58 -20.89
N ALA A 377 -10.63 9.34 -22.13
CA ALA A 377 -9.32 9.72 -22.64
C ALA A 377 -9.49 10.34 -24.03
N TYR A 378 -8.62 11.27 -24.42
CA TYR A 378 -8.72 11.93 -25.71
C TYR A 378 -7.35 12.21 -26.32
N TRP A 379 -7.34 12.38 -27.64
CA TRP A 379 -6.18 12.78 -28.44
C TRP A 379 -6.53 13.98 -29.29
N LYS A 380 -5.62 14.96 -29.35
CA LYS A 380 -5.70 16.05 -30.32
C LYS A 380 -4.96 15.60 -31.57
N ILE A 381 -5.64 15.71 -32.70
CA ILE A 381 -5.05 15.40 -33.99
C ILE A 381 -5.01 16.65 -34.86
N LYS A 382 -3.99 16.76 -35.70
CA LYS A 382 -3.86 17.83 -36.71
C LYS A 382 -3.66 17.21 -38.08
N ILE A 383 -4.39 17.71 -39.07
CA ILE A 383 -4.23 17.29 -40.46
C ILE A 383 -3.06 18.02 -41.11
N SER A 384 -2.21 17.29 -41.80
CA SER A 384 -1.03 17.83 -42.49
C SER A 384 -1.42 18.90 -43.53
N GLU A 385 -0.66 19.99 -43.57
CA GLU A 385 -0.80 21.07 -44.56
C GLU A 385 -0.14 20.71 -45.91
N ASN A 386 0.66 19.65 -45.94
CA ASN A 386 1.49 19.25 -47.08
C ASN A 386 0.82 18.17 -47.95
N LEU A 387 -0.50 18.02 -47.86
CA LEU A 387 -1.22 17.03 -48.65
C LEU A 387 -1.39 17.48 -50.10
N LYS A 388 -1.48 16.50 -51.02
CA LYS A 388 -1.70 16.79 -52.44
C LYS A 388 -3.10 17.37 -52.61
N LYS A 389 -3.17 18.61 -53.12
CA LYS A 389 -4.43 19.30 -53.45
C LYS A 389 -5.31 18.46 -54.38
N ASN A 390 -6.62 18.67 -54.30
CA ASN A 390 -7.66 17.98 -55.08
C ASN A 390 -7.64 16.44 -54.96
N THR A 391 -7.18 15.94 -53.82
CA THR A 391 -7.18 14.52 -53.44
C THR A 391 -8.03 14.29 -52.20
N GLN A 392 -8.76 13.20 -52.15
CA GLN A 392 -9.44 12.74 -50.94
C GLN A 392 -8.63 11.62 -50.29
N TYR A 393 -8.32 11.76 -49.01
CA TYR A 393 -7.62 10.75 -48.23
C TYR A 393 -8.59 10.10 -47.23
N THR A 394 -8.37 8.82 -46.98
CA THR A 394 -8.99 8.11 -45.86
C THR A 394 -7.87 7.62 -44.95
N CYS A 395 -7.84 8.10 -43.70
CA CYS A 395 -6.86 7.70 -42.71
C CYS A 395 -7.55 6.95 -41.57
N PRO A 396 -7.43 5.61 -41.49
CA PRO A 396 -7.80 4.88 -40.28
C PRO A 396 -6.90 5.30 -39.12
N LEU A 397 -7.49 5.66 -37.99
CA LEU A 397 -6.81 5.76 -36.70
C LEU A 397 -7.13 4.52 -35.88
N THR A 398 -6.13 3.78 -35.44
CA THR A 398 -6.29 2.49 -34.75
C THR A 398 -5.94 2.64 -33.28
N LEU A 399 -6.90 2.34 -32.40
CA LEU A 399 -6.68 2.28 -30.97
C LEU A 399 -6.22 0.88 -30.57
N ASN A 400 -4.99 0.79 -30.10
CA ASN A 400 -4.38 -0.40 -29.54
C ASN A 400 -4.33 -0.32 -28.00
N SER A 401 -4.64 -1.43 -27.34
CA SER A 401 -4.49 -1.57 -25.89
C SER A 401 -4.39 -3.05 -25.51
N ARG A 402 -3.73 -3.32 -24.39
CA ARG A 402 -3.75 -4.64 -23.73
C ARG A 402 -5.12 -4.94 -23.09
N LEU A 403 -5.91 -3.91 -22.74
CA LEU A 403 -7.24 -4.10 -22.14
C LEU A 403 -8.38 -4.15 -23.17
N LEU A 404 -8.35 -3.26 -24.16
CA LEU A 404 -9.47 -3.01 -25.07
C LEU A 404 -9.28 -3.75 -26.39
N THR A 405 -10.35 -4.32 -26.97
CA THR A 405 -10.25 -4.90 -28.32
C THR A 405 -9.86 -3.81 -29.30
N THR A 406 -8.92 -4.05 -30.22
CA THR A 406 -8.54 -3.06 -31.23
C THR A 406 -9.75 -2.59 -32.04
N ARG A 407 -9.87 -1.26 -32.23
CA ARG A 407 -10.84 -0.66 -33.16
C ARG A 407 -10.17 0.46 -33.91
N SER A 408 -10.63 0.67 -35.14
CA SER A 408 -10.20 1.79 -35.96
C SER A 408 -11.37 2.72 -36.26
N ILE A 409 -11.09 4.01 -36.34
CA ILE A 409 -12.03 5.03 -36.81
C ILE A 409 -11.45 5.71 -38.05
N ASN A 410 -12.24 5.79 -39.11
CA ASN A 410 -11.80 6.37 -40.37
C ASN A 410 -12.03 7.88 -40.39
N LEU A 411 -10.97 8.63 -40.70
CA LEU A 411 -11.03 10.05 -41.01
C LEU A 411 -11.05 10.26 -42.51
N THR A 412 -11.95 11.13 -43.00
CA THR A 412 -11.97 11.56 -44.39
C THR A 412 -11.36 12.95 -44.49
N ILE A 413 -10.27 13.09 -45.22
CA ILE A 413 -9.61 14.37 -45.45
C ILE A 413 -9.86 14.81 -46.88
N ASN A 414 -10.39 16.02 -47.06
CA ASN A 414 -10.65 16.59 -48.37
C ASN A 414 -9.71 17.77 -48.63
N THR A 415 -9.04 17.77 -49.79
CA THR A 415 -8.15 18.85 -50.21
C THR A 415 -8.64 19.57 -51.48
N LEU A 416 -9.90 19.37 -51.85
CA LEU A 416 -10.56 20.07 -52.96
C LEU A 416 -10.75 21.55 -52.61
N THR A 417 -10.21 22.44 -53.44
CA THR A 417 -10.28 23.91 -53.24
C THR A 417 -11.67 24.51 -53.47
N THR A 418 -12.68 23.72 -53.83
CA THR A 418 -13.97 24.20 -54.35
C THR A 418 -15.17 23.96 -53.43
N ARG A 419 -15.01 23.27 -52.30
CA ARG A 419 -16.10 23.11 -51.32
C ARG A 419 -16.09 24.24 -50.31
N LYS A 420 -17.20 24.97 -50.22
CA LYS A 420 -17.56 25.72 -49.01
C LYS A 420 -18.02 24.71 -47.96
N THR A 421 -17.08 24.16 -47.21
CA THR A 421 -17.39 23.39 -46.00
C THR A 421 -17.98 24.33 -44.95
N ASP A 422 -18.74 23.75 -44.03
CA ASP A 422 -19.28 24.50 -42.90
C ASP A 422 -18.12 25.06 -42.07
N GLN A 423 -18.06 26.37 -41.91
CA GLN A 423 -17.03 27.05 -41.12
C GLN A 423 -17.68 27.85 -40.00
N ILE A 424 -16.97 27.91 -38.87
CA ILE A 424 -17.38 28.67 -37.70
C ILE A 424 -16.21 29.45 -37.13
N THR A 425 -16.48 30.31 -36.16
CA THR A 425 -15.49 30.78 -35.19
C THR A 425 -15.99 30.49 -33.77
N ILE A 426 -15.06 30.09 -32.90
CA ILE A 426 -15.33 29.83 -31.48
C ILE A 426 -14.54 30.82 -30.61
N ASP A 427 -15.24 31.71 -29.91
CA ASP A 427 -14.67 32.46 -28.80
C ASP A 427 -15.13 31.86 -27.46
N ALA A 428 -14.30 30.98 -26.90
CA ALA A 428 -14.52 30.43 -25.57
C ALA A 428 -13.65 31.08 -24.50
N LYS A 429 -14.25 31.30 -23.32
CA LYS A 429 -13.62 31.85 -22.11
C LYS A 429 -14.12 31.12 -20.87
N ILE A 430 -13.28 31.12 -19.84
CA ILE A 430 -13.60 30.66 -18.48
C ILE A 430 -13.70 31.86 -17.54
N ASP A 431 -14.58 31.76 -16.55
CA ASP A 431 -14.76 32.81 -15.54
C ASP A 431 -13.53 33.04 -14.65
N LYS A 432 -12.80 31.99 -14.26
CA LYS A 432 -11.63 32.09 -13.38
C LYS A 432 -10.49 31.22 -13.93
N LYS A 433 -9.26 31.71 -13.83
CA LYS A 433 -8.05 30.88 -14.09
C LYS A 433 -7.61 30.10 -12.86
N ASP A 434 -7.89 30.62 -11.68
CA ASP A 434 -7.56 30.00 -10.41
C ASP A 434 -8.84 29.90 -9.58
N LEU A 435 -9.20 28.67 -9.22
CA LEU A 435 -10.36 28.34 -8.40
C LEU A 435 -9.91 27.76 -7.08
N THR A 436 -10.73 27.91 -6.06
CA THR A 436 -10.68 27.03 -4.89
C THR A 436 -11.57 25.80 -5.16
N LEU A 437 -11.16 24.63 -4.70
CA LEU A 437 -11.94 23.39 -4.82
C LEU A 437 -13.35 23.58 -4.25
N ALA A 438 -14.37 23.10 -4.97
CA ALA A 438 -15.80 23.38 -4.81
C ALA A 438 -16.32 24.76 -5.25
N GLU A 439 -15.47 25.67 -5.73
CA GLU A 439 -15.97 26.79 -6.53
C GLU A 439 -16.45 26.29 -7.89
N THR A 440 -17.56 26.84 -8.37
CA THR A 440 -18.07 26.54 -9.71
C THR A 440 -17.23 27.24 -10.77
N GLN A 441 -16.94 26.52 -11.85
CA GLN A 441 -16.37 27.07 -13.07
C GLN A 441 -17.45 27.11 -14.15
N THR A 442 -17.58 28.25 -14.82
CA THR A 442 -18.44 28.39 -15.99
C THR A 442 -17.61 28.61 -17.25
N ILE A 443 -17.91 27.86 -18.28
CA ILE A 443 -17.37 28.00 -19.64
C ILE A 443 -18.42 28.76 -20.44
N LYS A 444 -18.01 29.86 -21.08
CA LYS A 444 -18.84 30.66 -21.98
C LYS A 444 -18.26 30.58 -23.38
N ILE A 445 -19.04 30.10 -24.33
CA ILE A 445 -18.64 29.89 -25.71
C ILE A 445 -19.57 30.70 -26.60
N ASN A 446 -19.01 31.66 -27.34
CA ASN A 446 -19.71 32.32 -28.44
C ASN A 446 -19.36 31.60 -29.74
N ILE A 447 -20.37 31.28 -30.52
CA ILE A 447 -20.27 30.53 -31.77
C ILE A 447 -20.81 31.43 -32.87
N GLU A 448 -20.04 31.65 -33.92
CA GLU A 448 -20.50 32.34 -35.14
C GLU A 448 -20.36 31.42 -36.33
N LYS A 449 -21.42 31.29 -37.14
CA LYS A 449 -21.38 30.54 -38.39
C LYS A 449 -20.84 31.45 -39.49
N THR A 450 -19.68 31.16 -40.06
CA THR A 450 -19.12 31.98 -41.13
C THR A 450 -19.51 31.47 -42.52
N GLN A 451 -19.64 30.15 -42.70
CA GLN A 451 -20.02 29.52 -43.97
C GLN A 451 -20.80 28.22 -43.78
N GLY A 452 -21.58 27.83 -44.80
CA GLY A 452 -22.35 26.59 -44.84
C GLY A 452 -23.70 26.67 -44.10
N THR A 453 -24.55 25.65 -44.27
CA THR A 453 -25.91 25.60 -43.69
C THR A 453 -26.18 24.33 -42.90
N ASN A 454 -25.22 23.41 -42.80
CA ASN A 454 -25.41 22.19 -42.06
C ASN A 454 -25.30 22.46 -40.54
N PRO A 455 -25.98 21.63 -39.73
CA PRO A 455 -25.83 21.69 -38.28
C PRO A 455 -24.37 21.47 -37.84
N ILE A 456 -23.98 22.14 -36.75
CA ILE A 456 -22.64 22.04 -36.16
C ILE A 456 -22.77 21.53 -34.74
N THR A 457 -21.92 20.60 -34.36
CA THR A 457 -21.80 20.16 -32.97
C THR A 457 -20.61 20.83 -32.31
N ILE A 458 -20.83 21.36 -31.09
CA ILE A 458 -19.77 21.82 -30.20
C ILE A 458 -19.65 20.82 -29.05
N GLY A 459 -18.44 20.30 -28.85
CA GLY A 459 -18.10 19.41 -27.75
C GLY A 459 -17.29 20.12 -26.67
N ILE A 460 -17.47 19.71 -25.42
CA ILE A 460 -16.69 20.13 -24.26
C ILE A 460 -16.22 18.87 -23.53
N ILE A 461 -14.92 18.75 -23.31
CA ILE A 461 -14.31 17.69 -22.49
C ILE A 461 -13.61 18.36 -21.31
N HIS A 462 -13.92 17.91 -20.10
CA HIS A 462 -13.16 18.21 -18.89
C HIS A 462 -13.15 16.99 -17.98
N GLU A 463 -11.98 16.62 -17.47
CA GLU A 463 -11.81 15.43 -16.62
C GLU A 463 -12.40 14.17 -17.28
N ASN A 464 -13.41 13.54 -16.66
CA ASN A 464 -14.13 12.41 -17.25
C ASN A 464 -15.44 12.80 -17.94
N GLU A 465 -15.86 14.06 -17.83
CA GLU A 465 -17.10 14.57 -18.45
C GLU A 465 -16.89 14.92 -19.92
N HIS A 466 -17.91 14.62 -20.72
CA HIS A 466 -17.96 14.96 -22.13
C HIS A 466 -19.39 15.29 -22.55
N ILE A 467 -19.58 16.51 -23.04
CA ILE A 467 -20.87 17.09 -23.41
C ILE A 467 -20.81 17.55 -24.86
N GLU A 468 -21.88 17.30 -25.61
CA GLU A 468 -22.04 17.80 -26.97
C GLU A 468 -23.38 18.52 -27.11
N LYS A 469 -23.38 19.61 -27.91
CA LYS A 469 -24.61 20.29 -28.31
C LYS A 469 -24.55 20.65 -29.79
N THR A 470 -25.62 20.34 -30.51
CA THR A 470 -25.76 20.67 -31.94
C THR A 470 -26.55 21.96 -32.13
N PHE A 471 -26.11 22.78 -33.08
CA PHE A 471 -26.66 24.08 -33.44
C PHE A 471 -26.99 24.11 -34.93
N THR A 472 -28.14 24.69 -35.27
CA THR A 472 -28.53 24.94 -36.66
C THR A 472 -28.52 26.44 -36.89
N LEU A 473 -27.43 26.95 -37.46
CA LEU A 473 -27.18 28.38 -37.69
C LEU A 473 -26.97 28.65 -39.18
N LYS A 474 -27.45 29.80 -39.66
CA LYS A 474 -27.14 30.30 -41.00
C LYS A 474 -25.84 31.13 -40.99
N PRO A 475 -25.16 31.29 -42.14
CA PRO A 475 -24.00 32.17 -42.22
C PRO A 475 -24.30 33.58 -41.72
N GLY A 476 -23.44 34.10 -40.85
CA GLY A 476 -23.59 35.38 -40.14
C GLY A 476 -24.37 35.30 -38.82
N GLU A 477 -25.02 34.18 -38.50
CA GLU A 477 -25.71 34.00 -37.22
C GLU A 477 -24.75 33.59 -36.10
N THR A 478 -25.06 34.06 -34.89
CA THR A 478 -24.31 33.75 -33.67
C THR A 478 -25.20 33.09 -32.63
N ASP A 479 -24.66 32.15 -31.85
CA ASP A 479 -25.31 31.58 -30.68
C ASP A 479 -24.30 31.38 -29.54
N LYS A 480 -24.78 31.01 -28.35
CA LYS A 480 -23.98 30.85 -27.14
C LYS A 480 -24.21 29.50 -26.48
N LEU A 481 -23.12 28.89 -26.02
CA LEU A 481 -23.14 27.74 -25.13
C LEU A 481 -22.53 28.14 -23.79
N THR A 482 -23.25 27.86 -22.71
CA THR A 482 -22.73 27.98 -21.34
C THR A 482 -22.78 26.62 -20.67
N HIS A 483 -21.67 26.21 -20.07
CA HIS A 483 -21.59 24.99 -19.26
C HIS A 483 -21.00 25.36 -17.90
N THR A 484 -21.64 24.94 -16.81
CA THR A 484 -21.16 25.19 -15.45
C THR A 484 -20.93 23.86 -14.78
N PHE A 485 -19.76 23.71 -14.17
CA PHE A 485 -19.36 22.52 -13.46
C PHE A 485 -18.60 22.91 -12.18
N THR A 486 -18.39 21.94 -11.30
CA THR A 486 -17.58 22.12 -10.10
C THR A 486 -16.42 21.13 -10.19
N PRO A 487 -15.16 21.59 -10.31
CA PRO A 487 -14.02 20.67 -10.33
C PRO A 487 -14.01 19.81 -9.08
N ASP A 488 -13.87 18.50 -9.26
CA ASP A 488 -13.83 17.55 -8.16
C ASP A 488 -12.38 17.21 -7.75
N GLN A 489 -11.38 17.67 -8.50
CA GLN A 489 -9.96 17.45 -8.24
C GLN A 489 -9.19 18.78 -8.09
N PRO A 490 -8.23 18.90 -7.15
CA PRO A 490 -7.26 19.98 -7.14
C PRO A 490 -6.15 19.74 -8.17
N GLY A 491 -5.41 20.79 -8.52
CA GLY A 491 -4.26 20.72 -9.42
C GLY A 491 -4.42 21.57 -10.66
N LYS A 492 -3.74 21.17 -11.74
CA LYS A 492 -3.82 21.81 -13.05
C LYS A 492 -4.79 21.05 -13.93
N HIS A 493 -5.68 21.76 -14.58
CA HIS A 493 -6.75 21.18 -15.38
C HIS A 493 -6.79 21.83 -16.77
N GLU A 494 -7.30 21.06 -17.73
CA GLU A 494 -7.56 21.52 -19.08
C GLU A 494 -9.02 21.26 -19.45
N ILE A 495 -9.60 22.19 -20.20
CA ILE A 495 -10.90 22.09 -20.82
C ILE A 495 -10.65 22.11 -22.33
N ILE A 496 -11.10 21.07 -23.01
CA ILE A 496 -11.03 20.99 -24.46
C ILE A 496 -12.40 21.32 -25.02
N ILE A 497 -12.45 22.30 -25.92
CA ILE A 497 -13.63 22.66 -26.66
C ILE A 497 -13.35 22.37 -28.11
N TYR A 498 -14.26 21.69 -28.79
CA TYR A 498 -14.09 21.36 -30.20
C TYR A 498 -15.36 21.59 -31.00
N SER A 499 -15.23 21.66 -32.32
CA SER A 499 -16.35 21.63 -33.25
C SER A 499 -16.33 20.43 -34.18
N SER A 500 -17.49 20.13 -34.74
CA SER A 500 -17.64 19.20 -35.86
C SER A 500 -17.09 19.73 -37.20
N THR A 501 -16.50 20.92 -37.20
CA THR A 501 -15.90 21.57 -38.37
C THR A 501 -14.39 21.75 -38.20
N GLY A 502 -13.76 21.03 -37.28
CA GLY A 502 -12.30 20.98 -37.20
C GLY A 502 -11.62 22.07 -36.37
N GLN A 503 -12.35 22.81 -35.52
CA GLN A 503 -11.74 23.75 -34.57
C GLN A 503 -11.58 23.12 -33.19
N VAL A 504 -10.41 23.29 -32.57
CA VAL A 504 -10.13 22.88 -31.19
C VAL A 504 -9.56 24.06 -30.41
N LYS A 505 -10.05 24.27 -29.18
CA LYS A 505 -9.56 25.29 -28.25
C LYS A 505 -9.32 24.67 -26.88
N THR A 506 -8.14 24.92 -26.31
CA THR A 506 -7.76 24.46 -24.97
C THR A 506 -7.78 25.63 -24.00
N LEU A 507 -8.54 25.51 -22.92
CA LEU A 507 -8.52 26.46 -21.80
C LEU A 507 -7.90 25.78 -20.59
N LYS A 508 -7.01 26.46 -19.88
CA LYS A 508 -6.34 25.92 -18.69
C LYS A 508 -6.77 26.67 -17.44
N TYR A 509 -6.92 25.95 -16.35
CA TYR A 509 -7.25 26.51 -15.04
C TYR A 509 -6.59 25.69 -13.93
N ASN A 510 -6.43 26.31 -12.75
CA ASN A 510 -5.90 25.69 -11.56
C ASN A 510 -6.97 25.61 -10.49
N VAL A 511 -6.95 24.54 -9.71
CA VAL A 511 -7.85 24.34 -8.57
C VAL A 511 -6.99 24.14 -7.32
N GLY A 512 -7.00 25.11 -6.42
CA GLY A 512 -6.35 25.03 -5.12
C GLY A 512 -7.27 24.41 -4.07
N GLU A 513 -6.73 23.68 -3.11
CA GLU A 513 -7.48 23.17 -1.96
C GLU A 513 -6.92 23.80 -0.67
N THR A 514 -7.65 24.72 -0.05
CA THR A 514 -7.16 25.56 1.07
C THR A 514 -7.80 25.23 2.42
N LYS A 515 -8.19 23.99 2.64
CA LYS A 515 -8.75 23.52 3.92
C LYS A 515 -8.06 22.22 4.35
N ASP A 516 -7.65 22.13 5.61
CA ASP A 516 -6.80 21.02 6.06
C ASP A 516 -7.61 19.86 6.69
N ILE A 517 -6.98 18.68 6.74
CA ILE A 517 -7.44 17.51 7.50
C ILE A 517 -6.60 17.43 8.76
N TYR A 518 -7.23 17.42 9.93
CA TYR A 518 -6.54 17.49 11.21
C TYR A 518 -7.18 16.62 12.28
N ILE A 519 -6.39 16.29 13.30
CA ILE A 519 -6.88 15.62 14.50
C ILE A 519 -7.61 16.65 15.36
N ASN A 520 -8.93 16.54 15.42
CA ASN A 520 -9.81 17.46 16.14
C ASN A 520 -9.84 17.18 17.65
N LYS A 521 -9.91 15.91 18.06
CA LYS A 521 -10.01 15.52 19.47
C LYS A 521 -9.38 14.14 19.69
N ILE A 522 -8.74 13.96 20.85
CA ILE A 522 -8.23 12.67 21.31
C ILE A 522 -8.80 12.41 22.70
N GLU A 523 -9.45 11.28 22.87
CA GLU A 523 -10.03 10.80 24.13
C GLU A 523 -9.20 9.63 24.62
N THR A 524 -8.53 9.82 25.76
CA THR A 524 -7.72 8.82 26.44
C THR A 524 -7.66 9.17 27.93
N PRO A 525 -7.68 8.19 28.85
CA PRO A 525 -7.59 8.48 30.27
C PRO A 525 -6.21 9.08 30.62
N ARG A 526 -6.18 9.93 31.64
CA ARG A 526 -4.91 10.49 32.17
C ARG A 526 -4.09 9.46 32.96
N TYR A 527 -4.76 8.46 33.52
CA TYR A 527 -4.19 7.42 34.38
C TYR A 527 -4.72 6.06 33.96
N ALA A 528 -3.87 5.05 33.91
CA ALA A 528 -4.28 3.66 33.66
C ALA A 528 -3.41 2.69 34.45
N LYS A 529 -3.96 1.52 34.84
CA LYS A 529 -3.14 0.54 35.55
C LYS A 529 -2.24 -0.22 34.58
N THR A 530 -1.11 -0.70 35.08
CA THR A 530 -0.25 -1.64 34.38
C THR A 530 -1.02 -2.86 33.88
N ASN A 531 -0.73 -3.28 32.65
CA ASN A 531 -1.34 -4.43 31.96
C ASN A 531 -2.86 -4.33 31.71
N GLU A 532 -3.51 -3.21 31.99
CA GLU A 532 -4.89 -2.96 31.54
C GLU A 532 -4.90 -2.51 30.06
N GLU A 533 -5.96 -2.88 29.36
CA GLU A 533 -6.25 -2.33 28.02
C GLU A 533 -6.79 -0.91 28.14
N ILE A 534 -6.12 0.02 27.45
CA ILE A 534 -6.40 1.45 27.53
C ILE A 534 -7.01 1.89 26.21
N PRO A 535 -8.31 2.25 26.17
CA PRO A 535 -8.93 2.72 24.96
C PRO A 535 -8.43 4.12 24.59
N VAL A 536 -8.13 4.30 23.31
CA VAL A 536 -7.79 5.59 22.71
C VAL A 536 -8.75 5.83 21.55
N THR A 537 -9.48 6.94 21.60
CA THR A 537 -10.39 7.36 20.52
C THR A 537 -9.90 8.66 19.92
N THR A 538 -9.60 8.65 18.62
CA THR A 538 -9.14 9.81 17.87
C THR A 538 -10.21 10.25 16.87
N HIS A 539 -10.59 11.52 16.94
CA HIS A 539 -11.54 12.16 16.04
C HIS A 539 -10.80 13.06 15.05
N ILE A 540 -10.93 12.75 13.77
CA ILE A 540 -10.28 13.45 12.66
C ILE A 540 -11.37 14.19 11.89
N LYS A 541 -11.11 15.45 11.54
CA LYS A 541 -11.99 16.26 10.70
C LYS A 541 -11.33 16.52 9.35
N ASN A 542 -12.12 16.38 8.31
CA ASN A 542 -11.81 16.78 6.95
C ASN A 542 -12.59 18.07 6.64
N ASN A 543 -11.89 19.20 6.60
CA ASN A 543 -12.49 20.46 6.16
C ASN A 543 -12.44 20.62 4.63
N ARG A 544 -11.85 19.67 3.90
CA ARG A 544 -11.87 19.65 2.43
C ARG A 544 -13.24 19.30 1.92
N THR A 545 -13.49 19.68 0.68
CA THR A 545 -14.75 19.42 -0.02
C THR A 545 -14.80 18.01 -0.60
N THR A 546 -13.63 17.38 -0.79
CA THR A 546 -13.50 16.04 -1.36
C THR A 546 -13.09 15.02 -0.29
N SER A 547 -13.51 13.77 -0.50
CA SER A 547 -13.04 12.66 0.32
C SER A 547 -11.57 12.37 0.05
N GLN A 548 -10.82 12.03 1.08
CA GLN A 548 -9.39 11.76 0.98
C GLN A 548 -9.03 10.46 1.68
N THR A 549 -8.07 9.70 1.12
CA THR A 549 -7.45 8.61 1.86
C THR A 549 -6.27 9.16 2.67
N ILE A 550 -6.36 8.99 3.99
CA ILE A 550 -5.34 9.38 4.97
C ILE A 550 -4.72 8.15 5.62
N LYS A 551 -3.49 8.29 6.10
CA LYS A 551 -2.80 7.29 6.91
C LYS A 551 -2.57 7.85 8.31
N PHE A 552 -3.18 7.19 9.29
CA PHE A 552 -3.09 7.49 10.70
C PHE A 552 -2.17 6.47 11.38
N THR A 553 -1.14 6.97 12.04
CA THR A 553 -0.17 6.17 12.78
C THR A 553 -0.23 6.55 14.25
N GLN A 554 -0.48 5.57 15.12
CA GLN A 554 -0.39 5.72 16.57
C GLN A 554 0.82 4.94 17.08
N THR A 555 1.72 5.61 17.79
CA THR A 555 2.90 4.99 18.41
C THR A 555 2.80 5.07 19.92
N PHE A 556 2.99 3.94 20.60
CA PHE A 556 3.06 3.86 22.05
C PHE A 556 4.13 2.84 22.45
N GLU A 557 5.15 3.30 23.18
CA GLU A 557 6.38 2.54 23.41
C GLU A 557 6.98 2.07 22.08
N ASP A 558 7.24 0.77 21.91
CA ASP A 558 7.80 0.20 20.68
C ASP A 558 6.72 -0.30 19.71
N LYS A 559 5.43 -0.11 20.04
CA LYS A 559 4.30 -0.55 19.21
C LYS A 559 3.77 0.59 18.35
N GLU A 560 3.41 0.26 17.11
CA GLU A 560 2.89 1.21 16.14
C GLU A 560 1.64 0.66 15.46
N ASP A 561 0.50 1.31 15.58
CA ASP A 561 -0.73 0.97 14.85
C ASP A 561 -0.86 1.89 13.63
N ILE A 562 -0.86 1.31 12.42
CA ILE A 562 -1.00 2.06 11.17
C ILE A 562 -2.33 1.72 10.52
N ILE A 563 -3.14 2.74 10.28
CA ILE A 563 -4.50 2.64 9.75
C ILE A 563 -4.61 3.55 8.53
N SER A 564 -4.88 2.98 7.36
CA SER A 564 -5.30 3.75 6.20
C SER A 564 -6.82 3.83 6.17
N THR A 565 -7.38 5.00 5.91
CA THR A 565 -8.82 5.19 5.88
C THR A 565 -9.24 6.34 4.99
N LYS A 566 -10.35 6.16 4.26
CA LYS A 566 -11.06 7.23 3.58
C LYS A 566 -11.84 8.08 4.61
N ILE A 567 -11.69 9.40 4.51
CA ILE A 567 -12.43 10.39 5.29
C ILE A 567 -13.20 11.31 4.35
N GLU A 568 -14.52 11.40 4.54
CA GLU A 568 -15.38 12.32 3.78
C GLU A 568 -15.52 13.65 4.52
N LYS A 569 -16.06 13.63 5.75
CA LYS A 569 -16.15 14.81 6.63
C LYS A 569 -15.48 14.58 7.98
N GLU A 570 -15.76 13.45 8.61
CA GLU A 570 -15.28 13.13 9.95
C GLU A 570 -14.92 11.64 9.99
N LYS A 571 -13.90 11.29 10.78
CA LYS A 571 -13.56 9.90 11.06
C LYS A 571 -13.21 9.72 12.52
N THR A 572 -13.78 8.69 13.12
CA THR A 572 -13.41 8.24 14.46
C THR A 572 -12.60 6.96 14.35
N ILE A 573 -11.40 6.98 14.91
CA ILE A 573 -10.49 5.83 15.00
C ILE A 573 -10.42 5.40 16.46
N LYS A 574 -10.66 4.11 16.71
CA LYS A 574 -10.56 3.51 18.05
C LYS A 574 -9.43 2.50 18.04
N THR A 575 -8.52 2.64 18.99
CA THR A 575 -7.35 1.77 19.20
C THR A 575 -7.25 1.45 20.69
N THR A 576 -6.42 0.45 21.01
CA THR A 576 -6.14 0.05 22.38
C THR A 576 -4.64 -0.01 22.58
N ILE A 577 -4.16 0.51 23.70
CA ILE A 577 -2.76 0.40 24.12
C ILE A 577 -2.66 -0.29 25.48
N SER A 578 -1.51 -0.84 25.81
CA SER A 578 -1.22 -1.39 27.14
C SER A 578 0.28 -1.30 27.42
N SER A 579 0.66 -1.14 28.69
CA SER A 579 2.05 -1.14 29.13
C SER A 579 2.22 -2.00 30.37
N SER A 580 3.32 -2.73 30.43
CA SER A 580 3.74 -3.51 31.60
C SER A 580 4.62 -2.71 32.56
N THR A 581 4.92 -1.44 32.26
CA THR A 581 5.85 -0.64 33.04
C THR A 581 5.19 0.65 33.53
N ILE A 582 5.40 0.96 34.81
CA ILE A 582 4.90 2.18 35.44
C ILE A 582 5.63 3.43 34.94
N GLY A 583 5.00 4.59 35.15
CA GLY A 583 5.60 5.90 34.88
C GLY A 583 4.80 6.74 33.89
N ASP A 584 5.31 7.95 33.63
CA ASP A 584 4.75 8.83 32.60
C ASP A 584 5.17 8.34 31.22
N LYS A 585 4.17 8.13 30.36
CA LYS A 585 4.33 7.62 29.00
C LYS A 585 3.70 8.59 28.01
N LYS A 586 4.17 8.50 26.77
CA LYS A 586 3.74 9.37 25.68
C LYS A 586 3.15 8.54 24.55
N ILE A 587 1.94 8.91 24.14
CA ILE A 587 1.27 8.38 22.95
C ILE A 587 1.48 9.40 21.84
N SER A 588 2.03 8.97 20.71
CA SER A 588 2.28 9.82 19.54
C SER A 588 1.31 9.48 18.42
N PHE A 589 0.85 10.50 17.71
CA PHE A 589 -0.09 10.37 16.61
C PHE A 589 0.48 11.12 15.40
N HIS A 590 0.53 10.45 14.25
CA HIS A 590 0.99 11.03 12.99
C HIS A 590 -0.08 10.80 11.93
N LEU A 591 -0.51 11.89 11.31
CA LEU A 591 -1.49 11.90 10.24
C LEU A 591 -0.80 12.34 8.95
N THR A 592 -0.91 11.51 7.90
CA THR A 592 -0.34 11.79 6.58
C THR A 592 -1.37 11.58 5.47
N GLY A 593 -1.20 12.25 4.33
CA GLY A 593 -2.11 12.20 3.19
C GLY A 593 -1.77 13.26 2.14
N GLN A 594 -2.70 13.56 1.24
CA GLN A 594 -2.52 14.57 0.20
C GLN A 594 -2.23 15.94 0.82
N ASN A 595 -1.00 16.43 0.76
CA ASN A 595 -0.57 17.68 1.43
C ASN A 595 -0.85 17.71 2.95
N ILE A 596 -0.81 16.56 3.64
CA ILE A 596 -1.03 16.45 5.09
C ILE A 596 0.19 15.81 5.75
N ASP A 597 0.73 16.46 6.78
CA ASP A 597 1.79 15.93 7.66
C ASP A 597 1.65 16.55 9.06
N SER A 598 0.78 15.97 9.90
CA SER A 598 0.45 16.50 11.23
C SER A 598 0.85 15.52 12.32
N LYS A 599 1.57 16.01 13.33
CA LYS A 599 2.00 15.23 14.50
C LYS A 599 1.45 15.83 15.78
N THR A 600 0.86 14.99 16.64
CA THR A 600 0.41 15.40 17.97
C THR A 600 0.67 14.31 18.98
N THR A 601 0.65 14.65 20.27
CA THR A 601 1.02 13.71 21.34
C THR A 601 0.14 13.87 22.55
N ARG A 602 -0.05 12.80 23.34
CA ARG A 602 -0.75 12.80 24.63
C ARG A 602 0.09 12.09 25.69
N ASN A 603 0.02 12.58 26.91
CA ASN A 603 0.69 11.96 28.05
C ASN A 603 -0.31 11.10 28.82
N ILE A 604 0.16 9.96 29.32
CA ILE A 604 -0.60 9.06 30.18
C ILE A 604 0.31 8.56 31.30
N ARG A 605 -0.20 8.50 32.53
CA ARG A 605 0.51 7.92 33.67
C ARG A 605 0.08 6.47 33.86
N ILE A 606 1.02 5.55 33.65
CA ILE A 606 0.82 4.13 33.97
C ILE A 606 1.19 3.92 35.43
N TYR A 607 0.29 3.29 36.20
CA TYR A 607 0.50 3.07 37.62
C TYR A 607 0.14 1.66 38.09
N GLU A 608 0.67 1.25 39.23
CA GLU A 608 0.24 0.03 39.91
C GLU A 608 -0.75 0.34 41.03
N LYS A 609 -1.59 -0.64 41.38
CA LYS A 609 -2.47 -0.51 42.55
C LYS A 609 -1.61 -0.16 43.78
N PRO A 610 -1.93 0.93 44.52
CA PRO A 610 -1.13 1.34 45.67
C PRO A 610 -1.00 0.20 46.69
N GLN A 611 0.24 -0.14 47.03
CA GLN A 611 0.55 -1.09 48.10
C GLN A 611 0.83 -0.30 49.39
N ILE A 612 -0.07 -0.45 50.37
CA ILE A 612 -0.02 0.23 51.65
C ILE A 612 0.44 -0.76 52.73
N GLU A 613 1.63 -0.52 53.25
CA GLU A 613 2.14 -1.19 54.43
C GLU A 613 1.94 -0.33 55.66
N ILE A 614 1.48 -0.97 56.72
CA ILE A 614 1.20 -0.33 57.98
C ILE A 614 2.16 -0.91 58.99
N THR A 615 2.86 -0.03 59.67
CA THR A 615 3.65 -0.37 60.84
C THR A 615 3.13 0.49 61.99
N HIS A 616 3.06 -0.08 63.17
CA HIS A 616 2.63 0.65 64.36
C HIS A 616 3.67 0.52 65.46
N LYS A 617 3.91 1.62 66.16
CA LYS A 617 4.76 1.66 67.35
C LYS A 617 3.93 2.19 68.50
N TYR A 618 3.95 1.48 69.62
CA TYR A 618 3.25 1.91 70.82
C TYR A 618 4.21 2.67 71.75
N HIS A 619 3.70 3.77 72.29
CA HIS A 619 4.38 4.62 73.25
C HIS A 619 3.67 4.47 74.60
N TYR A 620 4.24 3.63 75.46
CA TYR A 620 3.65 3.23 76.74
C TYR A 620 3.53 4.38 77.74
N ASP A 621 4.35 5.42 77.58
CA ASP A 621 4.41 6.63 78.38
C ASP A 621 3.28 7.62 78.08
N THR A 622 2.78 7.65 76.84
CA THR A 622 1.76 8.61 76.37
C THR A 622 0.43 7.98 76.00
N THR A 623 0.29 6.64 76.06
CA THR A 623 -0.89 5.89 75.57
C THR A 623 -1.21 6.13 74.09
N THR A 624 -0.21 6.57 73.31
CA THR A 624 -0.35 6.83 71.88
C THR A 624 0.21 5.67 71.07
N ALA A 625 -0.46 5.32 69.98
CA ALA A 625 0.11 4.50 68.91
C ALA A 625 0.48 5.41 67.73
N THR A 626 1.73 5.38 67.31
CA THR A 626 2.15 5.96 66.04
C THR A 626 1.92 4.94 64.95
N VAL A 627 1.04 5.25 64.00
CA VAL A 627 0.79 4.45 62.81
C VAL A 627 1.58 5.06 61.65
N ALA A 628 2.60 4.35 61.19
CA ALA A 628 3.36 4.71 60.01
C ALA A 628 2.79 3.97 58.79
N ILE A 629 2.45 4.74 57.77
CA ILE A 629 2.08 4.24 56.45
C ILE A 629 3.29 4.35 55.54
N GLU A 630 3.65 3.23 54.92
CA GLU A 630 4.61 3.20 53.82
C GLU A 630 3.89 2.80 52.52
N THR A 631 4.08 3.60 51.48
CA THR A 631 3.52 3.35 50.14
C THR A 631 4.64 2.87 49.23
N LYS A 632 4.57 1.62 48.75
CA LYS A 632 5.70 0.99 48.06
C LYS A 632 5.95 1.45 46.62
N LYS A 633 4.95 1.99 45.90
CA LYS A 633 5.07 2.74 44.63
C LYS A 633 3.67 3.12 44.10
N ASP A 634 3.63 4.20 43.33
CA ASP A 634 2.48 5.02 42.88
C ASP A 634 1.56 5.56 43.99
N THR A 635 1.78 6.85 44.25
CA THR A 635 1.20 7.67 45.31
C THR A 635 -0.32 7.64 45.24
N ALA A 636 -0.98 6.96 46.18
CA ALA A 636 -2.42 7.09 46.40
C ALA A 636 -2.79 8.57 46.43
N LYS A 637 -3.85 8.99 45.75
CA LYS A 637 -4.25 10.41 45.75
C LYS A 637 -4.60 10.87 47.16
N GLU A 638 -5.21 9.98 47.94
CA GLU A 638 -5.65 10.22 49.30
C GLU A 638 -5.71 8.91 50.08
N ILE A 639 -5.26 8.93 51.33
CA ILE A 639 -5.41 7.84 52.30
C ILE A 639 -6.12 8.41 53.53
N THR A 640 -7.19 7.76 53.95
CA THR A 640 -7.93 8.07 55.17
C THR A 640 -7.89 6.85 56.08
N ILE A 641 -7.33 7.00 57.27
CA ILE A 641 -7.35 5.96 58.31
C ILE A 641 -8.42 6.34 59.33
N THR A 642 -9.31 5.40 59.63
CA THR A 642 -10.21 5.48 60.78
C THR A 642 -9.81 4.43 61.80
N LEU A 643 -9.50 4.86 63.02
CA LEU A 643 -9.09 4.01 64.12
C LEU A 643 -9.73 4.53 65.42
N ASN A 644 -10.44 3.66 66.14
CA ASN A 644 -11.21 4.03 67.34
C ASN A 644 -12.10 5.28 67.15
N LYS A 645 -12.86 5.33 66.04
CA LYS A 645 -13.73 6.46 65.63
C LYS A 645 -13.00 7.77 65.31
N ILE A 646 -11.67 7.82 65.40
CA ILE A 646 -10.86 8.96 64.98
C ILE A 646 -10.43 8.75 63.54
N THR A 647 -10.76 9.71 62.68
CA THR A 647 -10.40 9.68 61.25
C THR A 647 -9.30 10.70 60.96
N LYS A 648 -8.18 10.24 60.39
CA LYS A 648 -7.08 11.10 59.91
C LYS A 648 -6.85 10.87 58.42
N LYS A 649 -6.47 11.94 57.72
CA LYS A 649 -6.34 11.97 56.25
C LYS A 649 -4.93 12.40 55.84
N ILE A 650 -4.39 11.73 54.83
CA ILE A 650 -3.13 12.05 54.16
C ILE A 650 -3.44 12.28 52.68
N THR A 651 -3.11 13.46 52.17
CA THR A 651 -3.20 13.81 50.75
C THR A 651 -1.82 13.71 50.14
N GLU A 652 -1.70 13.06 48.98
CA GLU A 652 -0.41 12.84 48.28
C GLU A 652 0.71 12.28 49.20
N PRO A 653 0.51 11.10 49.81
CA PRO A 653 1.46 10.48 50.72
C PRO A 653 2.80 10.26 49.99
N LYS A 654 3.86 10.82 50.56
CA LYS A 654 5.24 10.51 50.16
C LYS A 654 5.62 9.15 50.73
N LYS A 655 6.56 8.43 50.08
CA LYS A 655 7.08 7.07 50.39
C LYS A 655 6.76 6.56 51.81
N LYS A 656 7.08 7.35 52.86
CA LYS A 656 6.64 7.10 54.23
C LYS A 656 5.95 8.34 54.83
N SER A 657 4.79 8.14 55.47
CA SER A 657 4.05 9.16 56.22
C SER A 657 3.61 8.60 57.58
N THR A 658 3.62 9.41 58.64
CA THR A 658 3.29 8.97 60.01
C THR A 658 2.08 9.72 60.55
N LEU A 659 1.18 9.00 61.22
CA LEU A 659 0.01 9.55 61.90
C LEU A 659 -0.09 8.99 63.32
N ASP A 660 -0.21 9.87 64.30
CA ASP A 660 -0.37 9.46 65.70
C ASP A 660 -1.84 9.28 66.05
N PHE A 661 -2.19 8.27 66.85
CA PHE A 661 -3.53 8.03 67.36
C PHE A 661 -3.46 7.77 68.87
N GLU A 662 -4.30 8.44 69.65
CA GLU A 662 -4.49 8.15 71.08
C GLU A 662 -5.49 6.99 71.21
N LEU A 663 -5.06 5.91 71.87
CA LEU A 663 -5.83 4.66 71.90
C LEU A 663 -5.77 4.01 73.28
N PRO A 664 -6.93 3.56 73.82
CA PRO A 664 -6.94 2.82 75.07
C PRO A 664 -6.36 1.41 74.89
N ILE A 665 -5.97 0.77 76.00
CA ILE A 665 -5.51 -0.63 76.01
C ILE A 665 -6.60 -1.53 75.42
N GLY A 666 -6.21 -2.46 74.55
CA GLY A 666 -7.13 -3.39 73.88
C GLY A 666 -6.84 -3.56 72.39
N THR A 667 -7.71 -4.31 71.72
CA THR A 667 -7.61 -4.60 70.30
C THR A 667 -8.52 -3.68 69.50
N HIS A 668 -7.93 -2.93 68.56
CA HIS A 668 -8.63 -1.96 67.72
C HIS A 668 -8.49 -2.32 66.25
N THR A 669 -9.57 -2.18 65.48
CA THR A 669 -9.53 -2.34 64.02
C THR A 669 -9.29 -1.00 63.36
N ALA A 670 -8.17 -0.87 62.65
CA ALA A 670 -7.91 0.22 61.73
C ALA A 670 -8.62 -0.06 60.40
N THR A 671 -9.49 0.84 59.95
CA THR A 671 -10.07 0.81 58.61
C THR A 671 -9.36 1.87 57.77
N ILE A 672 -8.66 1.44 56.72
CA ILE A 672 -7.89 2.28 55.82
C ILE A 672 -8.64 2.36 54.49
N ASN A 673 -9.18 3.53 54.20
CA ASN A 673 -9.77 3.85 52.92
C ASN A 673 -8.75 4.64 52.10
N TYR A 674 -8.48 4.22 50.87
CA TYR A 674 -7.54 4.92 50.01
C TYR A 674 -8.05 5.00 48.58
N THR A 675 -7.63 6.05 47.90
CA THR A 675 -8.00 6.33 46.52
C THR A 675 -6.75 6.30 45.64
N ASP A 676 -6.77 5.55 44.55
CA ASP A 676 -5.66 5.57 43.58
C ASP A 676 -5.65 6.86 42.74
N LEU A 677 -4.68 6.97 41.83
CA LEU A 677 -4.53 8.14 40.94
C LEU A 677 -5.74 8.34 40.01
N ALA A 678 -6.48 7.27 39.68
CA ALA A 678 -7.67 7.34 38.83
C ALA A 678 -8.96 7.62 39.62
N GLY A 679 -8.91 7.67 40.95
CA GLY A 679 -10.10 7.91 41.77
C GLY A 679 -10.79 6.63 42.28
N ASN A 680 -10.25 5.44 42.01
CA ASN A 680 -10.83 4.19 42.50
C ASN A 680 -10.58 4.05 44.00
N LYS A 681 -11.63 3.69 44.73
CA LYS A 681 -11.60 3.55 46.19
C LYS A 681 -11.31 2.11 46.59
N TYR A 682 -10.51 1.97 47.63
CA TYR A 682 -10.12 0.70 48.22
C TYR A 682 -10.26 0.78 49.74
N THR A 683 -10.58 -0.34 50.36
CA THR A 683 -10.63 -0.48 51.82
C THR A 683 -9.75 -1.66 52.24
N LYS A 684 -8.92 -1.43 53.25
CA LYS A 684 -8.16 -2.47 53.97
C LYS A 684 -8.49 -2.34 55.45
N THR A 685 -8.64 -3.46 56.15
CA THR A 685 -8.72 -3.47 57.61
C THR A 685 -7.47 -4.11 58.19
N GLU A 686 -7.01 -3.59 59.33
CA GLU A 686 -5.84 -4.12 60.03
C GLU A 686 -6.07 -4.03 61.54
N THR A 687 -5.67 -5.07 62.27
CA THR A 687 -5.88 -5.14 63.71
C THR A 687 -4.65 -4.63 64.46
N ILE A 688 -4.83 -3.63 65.31
CA ILE A 688 -3.79 -3.06 66.17
C ILE A 688 -4.12 -3.46 67.60
N THR A 689 -3.22 -4.23 68.23
CA THR A 689 -3.41 -4.67 69.63
C THR A 689 -2.47 -3.89 70.54
N ILE A 690 -3.05 -3.19 71.50
CA ILE A 690 -2.33 -2.46 72.55
C ILE A 690 -2.41 -3.30 73.82
N LYS A 691 -1.25 -3.76 74.28
CA LYS A 691 -1.12 -4.53 75.52
C LYS A 691 -0.71 -3.62 76.65
N GLU A 692 -1.15 -3.96 77.86
CA GLU A 692 -0.63 -3.32 79.06
C GLU A 692 0.86 -3.62 79.22
N GLN A 693 1.62 -2.62 79.64
CA GLN A 693 3.05 -2.73 79.84
C GLN A 693 3.34 -3.74 80.96
N THR A 694 4.20 -4.72 80.70
CA THR A 694 4.63 -5.66 81.74
C THR A 694 5.41 -4.91 82.82
N ILE A 695 5.44 -5.45 84.05
CA ILE A 695 6.20 -4.86 85.17
C ILE A 695 7.66 -4.62 84.79
N ILE A 696 8.25 -5.56 84.04
CA ILE A 696 9.64 -5.48 83.55
C ILE A 696 9.82 -4.30 82.57
N GLU A 697 8.88 -4.10 81.63
CA GLU A 697 8.94 -2.99 80.68
C GLU A 697 8.71 -1.63 81.35
N LYS A 698 7.83 -1.56 82.37
CA LYS A 698 7.63 -0.37 83.20
C LYS A 698 8.94 0.02 83.90
N ILE A 699 9.67 -0.96 84.46
CA ILE A 699 10.97 -0.76 85.10
C ILE A 699 12.03 -0.30 84.09
N ILE A 700 12.12 -0.93 82.92
CA ILE A 700 13.08 -0.55 81.87
C ILE A 700 12.82 0.88 81.36
N SER A 701 11.55 1.25 81.17
CA SER A 701 11.15 2.60 80.76
C SER A 701 11.54 3.65 81.81
N PHE A 702 11.27 3.34 83.08
CA PHE A 702 11.66 4.19 84.21
C PHE A 702 13.19 4.38 84.29
N ILE A 703 13.96 3.30 84.13
CA ILE A 703 15.44 3.36 84.10
C ILE A 703 15.94 4.23 82.94
N LYS A 704 15.36 4.11 81.73
CA LYS A 704 15.74 4.95 80.58
C LYS A 704 15.46 6.43 80.81
N GLN A 705 14.30 6.78 81.37
CA GLN A 705 13.98 8.16 81.73
C GLN A 705 14.91 8.70 82.82
N LEU A 706 15.29 7.87 83.78
CA LEU A 706 16.26 8.22 84.82
C LEU A 706 17.64 8.50 84.21
N ILE A 707 18.12 7.61 83.32
CA ILE A 707 19.40 7.78 82.62
C ILE A 707 19.37 9.07 81.80
N GLN A 708 18.32 9.33 81.02
CA GLN A 708 18.22 10.52 80.18
C GLN A 708 18.21 11.83 80.99
N LYS A 709 17.65 11.82 82.20
CA LYS A 709 17.72 12.94 83.17
C LYS A 709 19.08 13.10 83.86
N ILE A 710 19.89 12.04 83.88
CA ILE A 710 21.23 12.05 84.47
C ILE A 710 22.29 12.39 83.41
N THR A 711 22.06 12.08 82.13
CA THR A 711 23.00 12.28 81.02
C THR A 711 22.74 13.51 80.14
N GLY A 712 21.57 14.16 80.26
CA GLY A 712 21.26 15.45 79.63
C GLY A 712 21.11 16.51 80.70
#